data_AF-A0A8H7UCZ8-F1
#
_entry.id   AF-A0A8H7UCZ8-F1
#
_cell.length_a   1.000
_cell.length_b   1.000
_cell.length_c   1.000
_cell.angle_alpha   90.00
_cell.angle_beta   90.00
_cell.angle_gamma   90.00
#
_symmetry.space_group_name_H-M   'P 1'
#
loop_
_entity.id
_entity.type
_entity.pdbx_description
1 polymer ?
#
loop_
_entity_poly.entity_id
_entity_poly.type
_entity_poly.pdbx_seq_one_letter_code
_entity_poly.pdbx_strand_id
1 'polypeptide(L)'
;MAQLVGPSQLRAPVAVRRVMRILTDPYFLSFAIPLCLTGTVYGFWKLYWKRRAPKRILDQHTVQYFKLVQKTPISHNTVIYRFALPIKTAVLGLPIGQHISLVADMEGKAVSRSYTPTSHHDTQGYFDLLIKSYPTGAVSSYVATLEVGDAVGIKGPRGAFTYTPGMVRELGMIAGGTGITPMLQIARAILSNPKDRTKVSLIFANRKEEDILLKDELDNLAKEHDNFQVHYVLEYPPDDWTGQAGFVSKDMIERYLPPPARDIKILLCGPPAMIRAMTNLTQDIGYEPSRASTLQAMLRFTGSNVRRALHVKPQVTSAYRTKLCRSSIPTVAIALRRYATESAGQVETKGKTKVVQYTVDKYPGYKRDSRFKKLAAEDVDHFKSIVGEAGMIYDNEDDLYIYNTDWMNKLAVVPQGGNTGLVGGSIPVFDEIVLSTANLNNIRSFDAVSGMYSVQMRVLVSDSGCVLENLDNYLHEKGYIMPIDLGAKGRQVCHIGGNVATNAGGLRLLRYGSLHGTVLGLEVVLPDGTILENLSTLRKDNTGYDLKQLFIGSEGTLGIITGVSILTPRKPNAVNVALLGVNSFEDVQKAFKQAKSEVSEILSAFEFWDSKASKMFKKHSELKDALSDEYPFYVLIETSGSSKDHDDEKLNGLLETLMTDEVALDGVVAQDDTQIRNLWSMREGIPEALSKEGGVFKYDVSLPVPRIYDCVEDMRKHLTDNGVYGKEDSPVVEVVGYGHVGDGNLHLNIATKTVDTKIMNIIEPYIFEWVSKENGSISAEHGLGLQKGNFLHYSKPSAMINLMKTVKQTIDPKGIMNPYKYLPN
;
A
#
# COMPACT_ATOMS: atom_id res chain seq x y z
N MET A 1 89.60 59.63 -4.45
CA MET A 1 90.20 58.42 -3.85
C MET A 1 89.48 57.18 -4.38
N ALA A 2 90.14 56.02 -4.36
CA ALA A 2 89.58 54.65 -4.43
C ALA A 2 88.45 54.31 -5.46
N GLN A 3 88.87 53.73 -6.60
CA GLN A 3 88.51 52.37 -7.07
C GLN A 3 87.17 51.71 -6.62
N LEU A 4 86.33 51.19 -7.55
CA LEU A 4 86.35 49.80 -8.13
C LEU A 4 85.01 49.38 -8.84
N VAL A 5 85.06 48.21 -9.53
CA VAL A 5 83.96 47.39 -10.13
C VAL A 5 83.34 47.85 -11.47
N GLY A 6 83.00 46.87 -12.32
CA GLY A 6 82.49 47.03 -13.70
C GLY A 6 81.14 46.34 -13.99
N PRO A 7 80.78 46.09 -15.27
CA PRO A 7 79.39 45.87 -15.72
C PRO A 7 78.89 44.41 -15.67
N SER A 8 77.56 44.23 -15.68
CA SER A 8 76.91 42.92 -15.88
C SER A 8 75.73 43.01 -16.87
N GLN A 9 75.49 41.93 -17.64
CA GLN A 9 74.41 41.84 -18.63
C GLN A 9 73.27 40.95 -18.13
N LEU A 10 72.04 41.47 -18.13
CA LEU A 10 70.84 40.66 -17.88
C LEU A 10 70.39 39.93 -19.16
N ARG A 11 70.38 38.59 -19.13
CA ARG A 11 69.87 37.73 -20.22
C ARG A 11 68.49 37.19 -19.86
N ALA A 12 67.51 37.38 -20.73
CA ALA A 12 66.18 36.78 -20.57
C ALA A 12 66.23 35.23 -20.55
N PRO A 13 65.44 34.56 -19.68
CA PRO A 13 65.55 33.12 -19.46
C PRO A 13 65.20 32.26 -20.68
N VAL A 14 65.88 31.12 -20.79
CA VAL A 14 65.87 30.23 -21.98
C VAL A 14 64.48 29.74 -22.37
N ALA A 15 63.59 29.53 -21.39
CA ALA A 15 62.21 29.08 -21.63
C ALA A 15 61.42 30.06 -22.53
N VAL A 16 61.50 31.36 -22.26
CA VAL A 16 60.77 32.40 -23.03
C VAL A 16 61.25 32.42 -24.49
N ARG A 17 62.56 32.27 -24.71
CA ARG A 17 63.14 32.18 -26.06
C ARG A 17 62.71 30.92 -26.81
N ARG A 18 62.53 29.78 -26.12
CA ARG A 18 61.98 28.55 -26.75
C ARG A 18 60.52 28.71 -27.13
N VAL A 19 59.68 29.25 -26.25
CA VAL A 19 58.24 29.45 -26.53
C VAL A 19 58.02 30.41 -27.69
N MET A 20 58.71 31.57 -27.71
CA MET A 20 58.68 32.49 -28.86
C MET A 20 59.03 31.80 -30.17
N ARG A 21 60.11 30.99 -30.19
CA ARG A 21 60.60 30.35 -31.42
C ARG A 21 59.62 29.31 -31.99
N ILE A 22 58.85 28.62 -31.14
CA ILE A 22 57.79 27.69 -31.55
C ILE A 22 56.59 28.47 -32.12
N LEU A 23 56.19 29.57 -31.49
CA LEU A 23 55.07 30.40 -31.95
C LEU A 23 55.35 31.14 -33.27
N THR A 24 56.61 31.35 -33.63
CA THR A 24 57.04 31.92 -34.92
C THR A 24 57.47 30.89 -35.96
N ASP A 25 57.32 29.59 -35.70
CA ASP A 25 57.76 28.54 -36.63
C ASP A 25 56.75 28.40 -37.80
N PRO A 26 57.17 28.53 -39.07
CA PRO A 26 56.29 28.35 -40.23
C PRO A 26 55.58 26.99 -40.28
N TYR A 27 56.21 25.92 -39.78
CA TYR A 27 55.60 24.60 -39.70
C TYR A 27 54.57 24.52 -38.57
N PHE A 28 54.82 25.17 -37.42
CA PHE A 28 53.82 25.22 -36.36
C PHE A 28 52.58 26.04 -36.79
N LEU A 29 52.80 27.20 -37.42
CA LEU A 29 51.73 28.06 -37.92
C LEU A 29 50.89 27.40 -39.02
N SER A 30 51.51 26.68 -39.95
CA SER A 30 50.80 26.00 -41.05
C SER A 30 49.95 24.81 -40.61
N PHE A 31 50.20 24.21 -39.44
CA PHE A 31 49.28 23.23 -38.82
C PHE A 31 48.28 23.89 -37.84
N ALA A 32 48.72 24.87 -37.04
CA ALA A 32 47.87 25.51 -36.03
C ALA A 32 46.74 26.35 -36.65
N ILE A 33 46.99 27.07 -37.75
CA ILE A 33 45.98 27.92 -38.39
C ILE A 33 44.81 27.09 -38.96
N PRO A 34 45.02 26.00 -39.73
CA PRO A 34 43.94 25.09 -40.13
C PRO A 34 43.23 24.42 -38.95
N LEU A 35 43.93 24.08 -37.86
CA LEU A 35 43.31 23.49 -36.68
C LEU A 35 42.37 24.49 -35.97
N CYS A 36 42.79 25.75 -35.83
CA CYS A 36 41.96 26.83 -35.29
C CYS A 36 40.80 27.21 -36.23
N LEU A 37 40.99 27.16 -37.55
CA LEU A 37 39.93 27.40 -38.53
C LEU A 37 38.90 26.26 -38.54
N THR A 38 39.34 25.00 -38.54
CA THR A 38 38.41 23.86 -38.45
C THR A 38 37.70 23.82 -37.10
N GLY A 39 38.38 24.13 -35.99
CA GLY A 39 37.78 24.27 -34.68
C GLY A 39 36.75 25.40 -34.58
N THR A 40 37.00 26.57 -35.18
CA THR A 40 36.03 27.68 -35.21
C THR A 40 34.89 27.43 -36.19
N VAL A 41 35.12 26.84 -37.37
CA VAL A 41 34.06 26.42 -38.31
C VAL A 41 33.19 25.33 -37.68
N TYR A 42 33.76 24.33 -37.00
CA TYR A 42 32.99 23.34 -36.24
C TYR A 42 32.22 23.99 -35.08
N GLY A 43 32.82 24.97 -34.39
CA GLY A 43 32.17 25.77 -33.36
C GLY A 43 30.95 26.55 -33.90
N PHE A 44 31.11 27.27 -35.01
CA PHE A 44 30.03 27.99 -35.70
C PHE A 44 28.96 27.04 -36.23
N TRP A 45 29.33 25.92 -36.85
CA TRP A 45 28.40 24.88 -37.33
C TRP A 45 27.59 24.30 -36.15
N LYS A 46 28.25 23.93 -35.05
CA LYS A 46 27.62 23.44 -33.82
C LYS A 46 26.70 24.49 -33.20
N LEU A 47 27.08 25.77 -33.22
CA LEU A 47 26.25 26.88 -32.73
C LEU A 47 25.03 27.14 -33.63
N TYR A 48 25.21 27.09 -34.95
CA TYR A 48 24.17 27.25 -35.98
C TYR A 48 23.12 26.14 -35.90
N TRP A 49 23.56 24.88 -35.76
CA TRP A 49 22.65 23.75 -35.53
C TRP A 49 22.00 23.79 -34.13
N LYS A 50 22.73 24.20 -33.08
CA LYS A 50 22.15 24.38 -31.73
C LYS A 50 21.10 25.51 -31.68
N ARG A 51 21.19 26.51 -32.56
CA ARG A 51 20.15 27.54 -32.78
C ARG A 51 18.94 27.06 -33.61
N ARG A 52 19.04 25.91 -34.28
CA ARG A 52 17.95 25.31 -35.09
C ARG A 52 17.19 24.17 -34.41
N ALA A 53 17.71 23.60 -33.32
CA ALA A 53 16.98 22.64 -32.52
C ALA A 53 15.75 23.33 -31.86
N PRO A 54 14.55 22.72 -31.89
CA PRO A 54 13.37 23.33 -31.26
C PRO A 54 13.60 23.46 -29.75
N LYS A 55 13.29 24.64 -29.20
CA LYS A 55 13.47 24.91 -27.77
C LYS A 55 12.56 23.96 -26.99
N ARG A 56 13.15 23.17 -26.09
CA ARG A 56 12.41 22.40 -25.08
C ARG A 56 11.92 23.36 -24.00
N ILE A 57 10.67 23.22 -23.56
CA ILE A 57 10.07 24.12 -22.58
C ILE A 57 10.11 23.55 -21.16
N LEU A 58 9.88 22.24 -20.98
CA LEU A 58 9.84 21.60 -19.66
C LEU A 58 11.08 21.84 -18.79
N ASP A 59 10.83 22.07 -17.50
CA ASP A 59 11.84 22.19 -16.43
C ASP A 59 11.40 21.40 -15.18
N GLN A 60 12.35 20.66 -14.59
CA GLN A 60 12.10 19.67 -13.53
C GLN A 60 11.92 20.30 -12.13
N HIS A 61 12.38 21.54 -11.95
CA HIS A 61 12.52 22.23 -10.66
C HIS A 61 11.52 23.38 -10.49
N THR A 62 11.18 24.08 -11.57
CA THR A 62 10.24 25.20 -11.61
C THR A 62 8.84 24.75 -12.08
N VAL A 63 7.81 25.54 -11.77
CA VAL A 63 6.46 25.35 -12.32
C VAL A 63 6.28 26.36 -13.44
N GLN A 64 5.81 25.91 -14.60
CA GLN A 64 5.52 26.75 -15.76
C GLN A 64 4.04 26.69 -16.10
N TYR A 65 3.45 27.84 -16.43
CA TYR A 65 2.02 27.96 -16.67
C TYR A 65 1.70 27.93 -18.17
N PHE A 66 0.80 27.04 -18.58
CA PHE A 66 0.41 26.83 -19.97
C PHE A 66 -1.08 27.07 -20.16
N LYS A 67 -1.47 27.80 -21.21
CA LYS A 67 -2.86 28.17 -21.47
C LYS A 67 -3.64 27.07 -22.18
N LEU A 68 -4.81 26.73 -21.64
CA LEU A 68 -5.80 25.86 -22.28
C LEU A 68 -6.40 26.59 -23.49
N VAL A 69 -6.23 26.03 -24.69
CA VAL A 69 -6.71 26.63 -25.95
C VAL A 69 -7.76 25.80 -26.68
N GLN A 70 -7.99 24.55 -26.26
CA GLN A 70 -9.07 23.71 -26.78
C GLN A 70 -9.42 22.62 -25.76
N LYS A 71 -10.72 22.34 -25.58
CA LYS A 71 -11.24 21.08 -25.01
C LYS A 71 -11.88 20.25 -26.13
N THR A 72 -11.70 18.94 -26.10
CA THR A 72 -12.34 17.99 -27.01
C THR A 72 -12.89 16.80 -26.22
N PRO A 73 -14.21 16.65 -26.05
CA PRO A 73 -14.80 15.46 -25.44
C PRO A 73 -14.47 14.19 -26.24
N ILE A 74 -14.22 13.09 -25.53
CA ILE A 74 -13.89 11.76 -26.09
C ILE A 74 -14.92 10.71 -25.64
N SER A 75 -15.34 10.76 -24.37
CA SER A 75 -16.42 9.92 -23.85
C SER A 75 -17.20 10.66 -22.75
N HIS A 76 -18.23 10.02 -22.19
CA HIS A 76 -19.12 10.58 -21.16
C HIS A 76 -18.41 11.19 -19.93
N ASN A 77 -17.15 10.82 -19.67
CA ASN A 77 -16.32 11.39 -18.61
C ASN A 77 -14.88 11.70 -19.02
N THR A 78 -14.52 11.62 -20.31
CA THR A 78 -13.13 11.80 -20.77
C THR A 78 -12.99 12.91 -21.80
N VAL A 79 -12.02 13.80 -21.61
CA VAL A 79 -11.78 14.99 -22.43
C VAL A 79 -10.28 15.13 -22.74
N ILE A 80 -9.94 15.54 -23.95
CA ILE A 80 -8.59 16.01 -24.31
C ILE A 80 -8.51 17.52 -24.09
N TYR A 81 -7.48 17.94 -23.36
CA TYR A 81 -7.15 19.32 -23.04
C TYR A 81 -5.89 19.72 -23.78
N ARG A 82 -5.99 20.69 -24.69
CA ARG A 82 -4.87 21.21 -25.48
C ARG A 82 -4.29 22.46 -24.84
N PHE A 83 -3.01 22.40 -24.48
CA PHE A 83 -2.31 23.51 -23.86
C PHE A 83 -1.27 24.09 -24.81
N ALA A 84 -1.30 25.41 -25.03
CA ALA A 84 -0.37 26.10 -25.91
C ALA A 84 1.01 26.30 -25.24
N LEU A 85 2.07 26.01 -25.99
CA LEU A 85 3.44 26.32 -25.58
C LEU A 85 3.75 27.81 -25.81
N PRO A 86 4.63 28.46 -25.01
CA PRO A 86 4.94 29.89 -25.15
C PRO A 86 5.54 30.32 -26.50
N ILE A 87 5.97 29.38 -27.33
CA ILE A 87 6.58 29.62 -28.65
C ILE A 87 6.01 28.60 -29.63
N LYS A 88 5.46 29.05 -30.76
CA LYS A 88 4.78 28.18 -31.76
C LYS A 88 5.68 27.10 -32.39
N THR A 89 7.01 27.27 -32.36
CA THR A 89 8.01 26.34 -32.88
C THR A 89 8.77 25.56 -31.79
N ALA A 90 8.44 25.78 -30.52
CA ALA A 90 8.97 24.99 -29.42
C ALA A 90 8.22 23.66 -29.28
N VAL A 91 8.87 22.69 -28.65
CA VAL A 91 8.29 21.38 -28.29
C VAL A 91 8.26 21.26 -26.77
N LEU A 92 7.34 20.45 -26.23
CA LEU A 92 7.26 20.22 -24.77
C LEU A 92 8.61 19.72 -24.21
N GLY A 93 9.26 18.79 -24.91
CA GLY A 93 10.61 18.31 -24.60
C GLY A 93 10.67 17.14 -23.61
N LEU A 94 9.54 16.50 -23.35
CA LEU A 94 9.38 15.33 -22.48
C LEU A 94 10.11 14.09 -23.07
N PRO A 95 10.99 13.41 -22.31
CA PRO A 95 11.57 12.14 -22.73
C PRO A 95 10.51 11.02 -22.80
N ILE A 96 10.65 10.12 -23.77
CA ILE A 96 9.73 9.00 -23.97
C ILE A 96 9.83 8.03 -22.78
N GLY A 97 8.71 7.61 -22.22
CA GLY A 97 8.61 6.85 -20.97
C GLY A 97 8.42 7.71 -19.73
N GLN A 98 8.68 9.03 -19.81
CA GLN A 98 8.45 9.98 -18.74
C GLN A 98 7.12 10.73 -18.89
N HIS A 99 6.66 11.31 -17.78
CA HIS A 99 5.41 12.03 -17.64
C HIS A 99 5.63 13.47 -17.12
N ILE A 100 4.57 14.27 -17.09
CA ILE A 100 4.56 15.60 -16.46
C ILE A 100 3.64 15.61 -15.24
N SER A 101 3.89 16.53 -14.31
CA SER A 101 3.04 16.76 -13.15
C SER A 101 2.27 18.06 -13.35
N LEU A 102 0.94 17.96 -13.48
CA LEU A 102 0.06 19.14 -13.45
C LEU A 102 -0.10 19.54 -11.99
N VAL A 103 0.02 20.85 -11.72
CA VAL A 103 -0.08 21.49 -10.42
C VAL A 103 -1.27 22.45 -10.47
N ALA A 104 -2.23 22.23 -9.58
CA ALA A 104 -3.36 23.11 -9.34
C ALA A 104 -3.22 23.71 -7.94
N ASP A 105 -3.59 24.97 -7.77
CA ASP A 105 -3.78 25.54 -6.43
C ASP A 105 -5.23 25.31 -6.02
N MET A 106 -5.42 24.73 -4.84
CA MET A 106 -6.72 24.45 -4.23
C MET A 106 -6.67 24.98 -2.81
N GLU A 107 -7.42 26.04 -2.52
CA GLU A 107 -7.53 26.64 -1.19
C GLU A 107 -6.17 27.04 -0.56
N GLY A 108 -5.19 27.43 -1.39
CA GLY A 108 -3.84 27.78 -0.97
C GLY A 108 -2.89 26.58 -0.82
N LYS A 109 -3.26 25.41 -1.32
CA LYS A 109 -2.41 24.20 -1.37
C LYS A 109 -2.17 23.79 -2.82
N ALA A 110 -0.88 23.70 -3.19
CA ALA A 110 -0.45 23.20 -4.49
C ALA A 110 -0.62 21.67 -4.58
N VAL A 111 -1.76 21.20 -5.08
CA VAL A 111 -2.05 19.79 -5.32
C VAL A 111 -1.51 19.38 -6.70
N SER A 112 -0.87 18.21 -6.78
CA SER A 112 -0.32 17.72 -8.05
C SER A 112 -0.76 16.30 -8.38
N ARG A 113 -0.91 16.03 -9.69
CA ARG A 113 -1.11 14.70 -10.28
C ARG A 113 -0.31 14.55 -11.57
N SER A 114 0.18 13.33 -11.81
CA SER A 114 0.97 12.99 -12.99
C SER A 114 0.10 12.61 -14.18
N TYR A 115 0.43 13.15 -15.36
CA TYR A 115 -0.22 12.87 -16.64
C TYR A 115 0.83 12.65 -17.73
N THR A 116 0.56 11.71 -18.65
CA THR A 116 1.39 11.53 -19.85
C THR A 116 0.69 12.16 -21.05
N PRO A 117 1.31 13.12 -21.74
CA PRO A 117 0.71 13.74 -22.92
C PRO A 117 0.41 12.76 -24.05
N THR A 118 -0.76 12.93 -24.66
CA THR A 118 -1.20 12.20 -25.87
C THR A 118 -0.81 12.91 -27.16
N SER A 119 -0.15 14.08 -27.10
CA SER A 119 0.55 14.68 -28.25
C SER A 119 1.87 13.96 -28.54
N HIS A 120 2.31 13.95 -29.79
CA HIS A 120 3.62 13.39 -30.16
C HIS A 120 4.78 14.19 -29.50
N HIS A 121 5.94 13.55 -29.28
CA HIS A 121 7.07 14.18 -28.59
C HIS A 121 7.69 15.36 -29.37
N ASP A 122 7.53 15.35 -30.70
CA ASP A 122 7.93 16.43 -31.61
C ASP A 122 6.79 17.43 -31.94
N THR A 123 5.62 17.33 -31.31
CA THR A 123 4.51 18.28 -31.56
C THR A 123 4.94 19.70 -31.18
N GLN A 124 4.84 20.62 -32.14
CA GLN A 124 5.23 22.02 -31.97
C GLN A 124 4.06 22.91 -31.55
N GLY A 125 4.32 23.87 -30.67
CA GLY A 125 3.39 24.93 -30.28
C GLY A 125 2.27 24.52 -29.32
N TYR A 126 2.02 23.23 -29.10
CA TYR A 126 1.06 22.74 -28.10
C TYR A 126 1.45 21.35 -27.58
N PHE A 127 0.75 20.89 -26.54
CA PHE A 127 0.67 19.50 -26.13
C PHE A 127 -0.75 19.18 -25.65
N ASP A 128 -1.12 17.90 -25.71
CA ASP A 128 -2.47 17.42 -25.40
C ASP A 128 -2.43 16.49 -24.18
N LEU A 129 -3.33 16.70 -23.22
CA LEU A 129 -3.57 15.81 -22.09
C LEU A 129 -4.96 15.17 -22.20
N LEU A 130 -5.02 13.85 -22.30
CA LEU A 130 -6.27 13.11 -22.15
C LEU A 130 -6.53 12.85 -20.67
N ILE A 131 -7.66 13.33 -20.15
CA ILE A 131 -8.00 13.29 -18.72
C ILE A 131 -9.43 12.77 -18.55
N LYS A 132 -9.59 11.70 -17.76
CA LYS A 132 -10.88 11.16 -17.33
C LYS A 132 -11.25 11.82 -16.01
N SER A 133 -12.39 12.51 -16.01
CA SER A 133 -12.92 13.28 -14.89
C SER A 133 -13.73 12.36 -13.99
N TYR A 134 -13.45 12.41 -12.68
CA TYR A 134 -14.19 11.67 -11.66
C TYR A 134 -14.75 12.68 -10.66
N PRO A 135 -16.02 12.58 -10.21
CA PRO A 135 -16.61 13.54 -9.28
C PRO A 135 -15.81 13.72 -7.98
N THR A 136 -15.09 12.67 -7.55
CA THR A 136 -14.25 12.64 -6.34
C THR A 136 -12.77 12.94 -6.60
N GLY A 137 -12.34 13.12 -7.84
CA GLY A 137 -10.91 13.19 -8.21
C GLY A 137 -10.35 14.60 -8.20
N ALA A 138 -9.71 15.03 -7.09
CA ALA A 138 -9.24 16.41 -6.86
C ALA A 138 -8.73 17.18 -8.10
N VAL A 139 -7.63 16.75 -8.73
CA VAL A 139 -7.05 17.49 -9.88
C VAL A 139 -7.86 17.26 -11.17
N SER A 140 -8.56 16.14 -11.33
CA SER A 140 -9.36 15.90 -12.54
C SER A 140 -10.71 16.62 -12.51
N SER A 141 -11.28 16.92 -11.34
CA SER A 141 -12.45 17.81 -11.21
C SER A 141 -12.07 19.29 -11.43
N TYR A 142 -10.94 19.75 -10.88
CA TYR A 142 -10.41 21.10 -11.19
C TYR A 142 -10.13 21.27 -12.68
N VAL A 143 -9.53 20.27 -13.33
CA VAL A 143 -9.31 20.31 -14.79
C VAL A 143 -10.63 20.23 -15.57
N ALA A 144 -11.68 19.58 -15.03
CA ALA A 144 -13.03 19.67 -15.59
C ALA A 144 -13.58 21.11 -15.57
N THR A 145 -13.38 21.87 -14.49
CA THR A 145 -13.91 23.24 -14.32
C THR A 145 -13.21 24.34 -15.13
N LEU A 146 -12.00 24.11 -15.67
CA LEU A 146 -11.28 25.13 -16.47
C LEU A 146 -12.06 25.62 -17.69
N GLU A 147 -11.81 26.84 -18.16
CA GLU A 147 -12.32 27.36 -19.44
C GLU A 147 -11.19 27.63 -20.46
N VAL A 148 -11.57 27.83 -21.72
CA VAL A 148 -10.61 28.11 -22.80
C VAL A 148 -10.06 29.53 -22.64
N GLY A 149 -8.81 29.63 -22.19
CA GLY A 149 -8.15 30.87 -21.80
C GLY A 149 -7.33 30.75 -20.51
N ASP A 150 -7.77 29.83 -19.62
CA ASP A 150 -7.15 29.55 -18.32
C ASP A 150 -5.74 28.97 -18.44
N ALA A 151 -4.95 29.09 -17.38
CA ALA A 151 -3.61 28.52 -17.31
C ALA A 151 -3.47 27.50 -16.19
N VAL A 152 -2.81 26.37 -16.47
CA VAL A 152 -2.44 25.37 -15.46
C VAL A 152 -0.94 25.36 -15.21
N GLY A 153 -0.54 25.17 -13.96
CA GLY A 153 0.87 24.98 -13.60
C GLY A 153 1.31 23.57 -13.98
N ILE A 154 2.49 23.43 -14.58
CA ILE A 154 3.08 22.16 -14.98
C ILE A 154 4.56 22.12 -14.59
N LYS A 155 5.00 20.95 -14.13
CA LYS A 155 6.37 20.65 -13.69
C LYS A 155 6.82 19.31 -14.29
N GLY A 156 8.05 19.22 -14.79
CA GLY A 156 8.54 17.98 -15.38
C GLY A 156 9.77 18.15 -16.27
N PRO A 157 10.41 17.06 -16.73
CA PRO A 157 9.88 15.71 -16.74
C PRO A 157 9.98 14.98 -15.39
N ARG A 158 9.24 13.87 -15.26
CA ARG A 158 9.19 12.97 -14.09
C ARG A 158 9.05 11.51 -14.52
N GLY A 159 9.50 10.58 -13.67
CA GLY A 159 9.49 9.13 -13.90
C GLY A 159 10.89 8.54 -14.15
N ALA A 160 11.14 7.32 -13.67
CA ALA A 160 12.45 6.67 -13.76
C ALA A 160 12.67 5.93 -15.10
N PHE A 161 11.60 5.56 -15.80
CA PHE A 161 11.71 4.92 -17.11
C PHE A 161 11.98 5.95 -18.22
N THR A 162 12.97 5.66 -19.08
CA THR A 162 13.19 6.36 -20.35
C THR A 162 13.38 5.31 -21.43
N TYR A 163 12.57 5.36 -22.49
CA TYR A 163 12.73 4.48 -23.65
C TYR A 163 13.87 4.95 -24.56
N THR A 164 14.54 4.00 -25.20
CA THR A 164 15.57 4.23 -26.21
C THR A 164 15.38 3.22 -27.34
N PRO A 165 15.51 3.60 -28.62
CA PRO A 165 15.26 2.67 -29.73
C PRO A 165 16.06 1.38 -29.65
N GLY A 166 15.40 0.23 -29.88
CA GLY A 166 16.01 -1.09 -29.75
C GLY A 166 16.41 -1.49 -28.32
N MET A 167 15.75 -0.96 -27.27
CA MET A 167 16.01 -1.36 -25.87
C MET A 167 15.68 -2.85 -25.60
N VAL A 168 14.81 -3.43 -26.41
CA VAL A 168 14.24 -4.78 -26.29
C VAL A 168 14.00 -5.35 -27.68
N ARG A 169 13.83 -6.67 -27.80
CA ARG A 169 13.31 -7.29 -29.03
C ARG A 169 11.80 -7.07 -29.12
N GLU A 170 11.07 -7.35 -28.05
CA GLU A 170 9.60 -7.23 -27.98
C GLU A 170 9.17 -6.68 -26.61
N LEU A 171 8.06 -5.94 -26.60
CA LEU A 171 7.59 -5.14 -25.48
C LEU A 171 6.10 -5.44 -25.24
N GLY A 172 5.81 -6.18 -24.17
CA GLY A 172 4.43 -6.38 -23.73
C GLY A 172 3.92 -5.15 -22.98
N MET A 173 2.66 -4.80 -23.17
CA MET A 173 1.98 -3.71 -22.50
C MET A 173 0.62 -4.19 -22.02
N ILE A 174 0.24 -3.85 -20.78
CA ILE A 174 -1.12 -4.03 -20.28
C ILE A 174 -1.64 -2.68 -19.78
N ALA A 175 -2.70 -2.19 -20.42
CA ALA A 175 -3.31 -0.88 -20.18
C ALA A 175 -4.74 -1.01 -19.64
N GLY A 176 -5.14 -0.09 -18.77
CA GLY A 176 -6.54 0.07 -18.35
C GLY A 176 -6.97 1.53 -18.29
N GLY A 177 -8.09 1.87 -18.94
CA GLY A 177 -8.58 3.25 -19.05
C GLY A 177 -7.50 4.25 -19.50
N THR A 178 -7.32 5.34 -18.76
CA THR A 178 -6.30 6.38 -19.08
C THR A 178 -4.85 5.89 -19.01
N GLY A 179 -4.61 4.68 -18.50
CA GLY A 179 -3.32 4.00 -18.53
C GLY A 179 -2.79 3.72 -19.94
N ILE A 180 -3.64 3.83 -20.97
CA ILE A 180 -3.23 3.81 -22.38
C ILE A 180 -2.27 4.95 -22.76
N THR A 181 -2.32 6.09 -22.08
CA THR A 181 -1.61 7.31 -22.50
C THR A 181 -0.08 7.17 -22.55
N PRO A 182 0.64 6.60 -21.55
CA PRO A 182 2.07 6.32 -21.69
C PRO A 182 2.40 5.12 -22.60
N MET A 183 1.48 4.14 -22.74
CA MET A 183 1.69 3.03 -23.68
C MET A 183 1.75 3.55 -25.12
N LEU A 184 0.79 4.39 -25.48
CA LEU A 184 0.72 5.05 -26.79
C LEU A 184 1.92 5.98 -27.04
N GLN A 185 2.41 6.69 -26.01
CA GLN A 185 3.63 7.51 -26.10
C GLN A 185 4.85 6.67 -26.50
N ILE A 186 5.00 5.46 -25.94
CA ILE A 186 6.11 4.56 -26.24
C ILE A 186 5.90 3.85 -27.59
N ALA A 187 4.70 3.33 -27.85
CA ALA A 187 4.36 2.65 -29.09
C ALA A 187 4.61 3.57 -30.31
N ARG A 188 4.05 4.80 -30.32
CA ARG A 188 4.33 5.77 -31.39
C ARG A 188 5.82 6.09 -31.53
N ALA A 189 6.58 6.17 -30.43
CA ALA A 189 8.01 6.46 -30.49
C ALA A 189 8.86 5.32 -31.09
N ILE A 190 8.38 4.07 -30.98
CA ILE A 190 8.93 2.90 -31.69
C ILE A 190 8.54 2.99 -33.17
N LEU A 191 7.23 3.07 -33.45
CA LEU A 191 6.65 2.97 -34.79
C LEU A 191 7.04 4.14 -35.73
N SER A 192 7.21 5.34 -35.18
CA SER A 192 7.70 6.53 -35.92
C SER A 192 9.18 6.48 -36.31
N ASN A 193 9.93 5.47 -35.87
CA ASN A 193 11.36 5.34 -36.08
C ASN A 193 11.72 4.06 -36.87
N PRO A 194 11.92 4.13 -38.20
CA PRO A 194 12.26 2.97 -39.03
C PRO A 194 13.59 2.26 -38.69
N LYS A 195 14.38 2.78 -37.74
CA LYS A 195 15.58 2.12 -37.21
C LYS A 195 15.29 1.30 -35.94
N ASP A 196 14.10 1.43 -35.36
CA ASP A 196 13.63 0.60 -34.26
C ASP A 196 12.91 -0.63 -34.82
N ARG A 197 13.27 -1.82 -34.33
CA ARG A 197 12.64 -3.10 -34.72
C ARG A 197 11.93 -3.78 -33.54
N THR A 198 11.74 -3.04 -32.45
CA THR A 198 10.98 -3.51 -31.29
C THR A 198 9.55 -3.87 -31.72
N LYS A 199 9.11 -5.10 -31.45
CA LYS A 199 7.68 -5.44 -31.52
C LYS A 199 6.95 -4.97 -30.26
N VAL A 200 5.68 -4.64 -30.39
CA VAL A 200 4.82 -4.22 -29.27
C VAL A 200 3.54 -5.04 -29.28
N SER A 201 3.22 -5.70 -28.17
CA SER A 201 1.93 -6.36 -27.96
C SER A 201 1.20 -5.69 -26.80
N LEU A 202 0.01 -5.16 -27.05
CA LEU A 202 -0.79 -4.40 -26.09
C LEU A 202 -2.09 -5.13 -25.76
N ILE A 203 -2.27 -5.54 -24.50
CA ILE A 203 -3.58 -5.88 -23.95
C ILE A 203 -4.19 -4.59 -23.39
N PHE A 204 -5.38 -4.21 -23.86
CA PHE A 204 -6.10 -3.01 -23.38
C PHE A 204 -7.47 -3.37 -22.81
N ALA A 205 -7.56 -3.33 -21.47
CA ALA A 205 -8.75 -3.71 -20.71
C ALA A 205 -9.65 -2.50 -20.43
N ASN A 206 -10.94 -2.62 -20.77
CA ASN A 206 -11.96 -1.58 -20.60
C ASN A 206 -13.27 -2.22 -20.10
N ARG A 207 -14.22 -1.42 -19.60
CA ARG A 207 -15.49 -1.98 -19.09
C ARG A 207 -16.44 -2.35 -20.22
N LYS A 208 -16.58 -1.46 -21.21
CA LYS A 208 -17.39 -1.63 -22.43
C LYS A 208 -16.59 -1.14 -23.64
N GLU A 209 -17.08 -1.41 -24.85
CA GLU A 209 -16.46 -0.88 -26.07
C GLU A 209 -16.44 0.67 -26.10
N GLU A 210 -17.51 1.31 -25.60
CA GLU A 210 -17.59 2.78 -25.47
C GLU A 210 -16.56 3.41 -24.50
N ASP A 211 -15.87 2.61 -23.68
CA ASP A 211 -14.77 3.04 -22.82
C ASP A 211 -13.38 2.90 -23.49
N ILE A 212 -13.25 2.30 -24.69
CA ILE A 212 -11.95 2.07 -25.35
C ILE A 212 -11.37 3.40 -25.89
N LEU A 213 -10.62 4.09 -25.03
CA LEU A 213 -10.00 5.37 -25.33
C LEU A 213 -8.99 5.25 -26.48
N LEU A 214 -9.18 6.07 -27.52
CA LEU A 214 -8.32 6.14 -28.72
C LEU A 214 -8.33 4.86 -29.59
N LYS A 215 -9.42 4.08 -29.55
CA LYS A 215 -9.60 2.84 -30.33
C LYS A 215 -9.19 2.97 -31.80
N ASP A 216 -9.74 3.94 -32.53
CA ASP A 216 -9.44 4.14 -33.95
C ASP A 216 -7.94 4.35 -34.23
N GLU A 217 -7.23 5.00 -33.31
CA GLU A 217 -5.80 5.25 -33.46
C GLU A 217 -4.98 3.97 -33.23
N LEU A 218 -5.34 3.18 -32.21
CA LEU A 218 -4.72 1.88 -31.92
C LEU A 218 -4.99 0.87 -33.04
N ASP A 219 -6.23 0.84 -33.55
CA ASP A 219 -6.63 0.01 -34.69
C ASP A 219 -5.89 0.40 -35.98
N ASN A 220 -5.60 1.69 -36.19
CA ASN A 220 -4.82 2.13 -37.35
C ASN A 220 -3.33 1.84 -37.18
N LEU A 221 -2.75 2.05 -35.99
CA LEU A 221 -1.36 1.66 -35.71
C LEU A 221 -1.14 0.15 -35.91
N ALA A 222 -2.12 -0.69 -35.58
CA ALA A 222 -2.06 -2.15 -35.80
C ALA A 222 -2.29 -2.57 -37.27
N LYS A 223 -2.85 -1.70 -38.11
CA LYS A 223 -2.99 -1.94 -39.58
C LYS A 223 -1.80 -1.40 -40.37
N GLU A 224 -1.17 -0.32 -39.90
CA GLU A 224 -0.04 0.33 -40.57
C GLU A 224 1.31 -0.30 -40.22
N HIS A 225 1.41 -1.07 -39.12
CA HIS A 225 2.67 -1.60 -38.63
C HIS A 225 2.60 -3.07 -38.14
N ASP A 226 3.20 -3.98 -38.90
CA ASP A 226 3.33 -5.42 -38.56
C ASP A 226 3.98 -5.69 -37.17
N ASN A 227 4.70 -4.70 -36.62
CA ASN A 227 5.35 -4.78 -35.31
C ASN A 227 4.54 -4.15 -34.16
N PHE A 228 3.26 -3.82 -34.34
CA PHE A 228 2.33 -3.45 -33.26
C PHE A 228 1.05 -4.29 -33.33
N GLN A 229 0.68 -4.90 -32.20
CA GLN A 229 -0.56 -5.66 -32.05
C GLN A 229 -1.32 -5.17 -30.83
N VAL A 230 -2.65 -5.06 -30.96
CA VAL A 230 -3.56 -4.66 -29.87
C VAL A 230 -4.65 -5.70 -29.69
N HIS A 231 -4.93 -6.04 -28.43
CA HIS A 231 -5.92 -7.02 -28.02
C HIS A 231 -6.82 -6.37 -26.97
N TYR A 232 -8.08 -6.15 -27.33
CA TYR A 232 -9.06 -5.54 -26.45
C TYR A 232 -9.74 -6.60 -25.56
N VAL A 233 -9.94 -6.26 -24.29
CA VAL A 233 -10.62 -7.10 -23.30
C VAL A 233 -11.73 -6.28 -22.65
N LEU A 234 -12.96 -6.80 -22.64
CA LEU A 234 -14.13 -6.10 -22.11
C LEU A 234 -14.79 -6.84 -20.94
N GLU A 235 -15.04 -6.12 -19.85
CA GLU A 235 -15.79 -6.62 -18.68
C GLU A 235 -17.26 -6.93 -19.07
N TYR A 236 -17.87 -6.07 -19.87
CA TYR A 236 -19.22 -6.18 -20.45
C TYR A 236 -19.13 -5.98 -21.97
N PRO A 237 -18.84 -7.05 -22.74
CA PRO A 237 -18.88 -7.01 -24.20
C PRO A 237 -20.32 -6.88 -24.73
N PRO A 238 -20.53 -6.27 -25.91
CA PRO A 238 -21.77 -6.44 -26.68
C PRO A 238 -21.85 -7.85 -27.29
N ASP A 239 -23.05 -8.26 -27.73
CA ASP A 239 -23.32 -9.62 -28.24
C ASP A 239 -22.55 -9.98 -29.53
N ASP A 240 -22.10 -8.97 -30.29
CA ASP A 240 -21.30 -9.11 -31.51
C ASP A 240 -19.78 -8.99 -31.28
N TRP A 241 -19.33 -8.94 -30.03
CA TRP A 241 -17.92 -8.76 -29.67
C TRP A 241 -17.05 -9.96 -30.07
N THR A 242 -16.07 -9.69 -30.93
CA THR A 242 -15.09 -10.68 -31.41
C THR A 242 -13.76 -10.68 -30.62
N GLY A 243 -13.64 -9.82 -29.60
CA GLY A 243 -12.48 -9.73 -28.72
C GLY A 243 -12.59 -10.66 -27.49
N GLN A 244 -11.77 -10.40 -26.47
CA GLN A 244 -11.84 -11.14 -25.21
C GLN A 244 -12.84 -10.54 -24.22
N ALA A 245 -13.42 -11.40 -23.38
CA ALA A 245 -14.43 -11.04 -22.38
C ALA A 245 -13.93 -11.27 -20.94
N GLY A 246 -14.46 -10.50 -19.99
CA GLY A 246 -14.11 -10.54 -18.57
C GLY A 246 -12.85 -9.75 -18.22
N PHE A 247 -12.11 -10.22 -17.22
CA PHE A 247 -10.84 -9.63 -16.80
C PHE A 247 -9.65 -10.28 -17.50
N VAL A 248 -8.54 -9.55 -17.64
CA VAL A 248 -7.28 -10.09 -18.19
C VAL A 248 -6.82 -11.28 -17.35
N SER A 249 -6.71 -12.45 -17.96
CA SER A 249 -6.34 -13.70 -17.30
C SER A 249 -4.89 -14.12 -17.58
N LYS A 250 -4.40 -15.14 -16.86
CA LYS A 250 -3.07 -15.74 -17.11
C LYS A 250 -2.93 -16.24 -18.56
N ASP A 251 -3.93 -16.99 -19.04
CA ASP A 251 -3.98 -17.47 -20.43
C ASP A 251 -3.92 -16.31 -21.45
N MET A 252 -4.65 -15.20 -21.23
CA MET A 252 -4.57 -14.05 -22.13
C MET A 252 -3.16 -13.45 -22.18
N ILE A 253 -2.45 -13.39 -21.05
CA ILE A 253 -1.08 -12.89 -21.00
C ILE A 253 -0.12 -13.84 -21.72
N GLU A 254 -0.21 -15.15 -21.45
CA GLU A 254 0.62 -16.19 -22.08
C GLU A 254 0.36 -16.34 -23.59
N ARG A 255 -0.86 -16.01 -24.05
CA ARG A 255 -1.30 -16.07 -25.45
C ARG A 255 -0.94 -14.83 -26.27
N TYR A 256 -1.01 -13.63 -25.67
CA TYR A 256 -0.90 -12.36 -26.40
C TYR A 256 0.37 -11.55 -26.12
N LEU A 257 1.11 -11.82 -25.04
CA LEU A 257 2.37 -11.12 -24.73
C LEU A 257 3.60 -12.01 -24.98
N PRO A 258 4.75 -11.41 -25.36
CA PRO A 258 5.97 -12.18 -25.63
C PRO A 258 6.51 -12.86 -24.34
N PRO A 259 6.85 -14.17 -24.37
CA PRO A 259 7.23 -14.92 -23.17
C PRO A 259 8.49 -14.38 -22.47
N PRO A 260 8.70 -14.66 -21.17
CA PRO A 260 9.80 -14.10 -20.40
C PRO A 260 11.19 -14.39 -20.98
N ALA A 261 11.96 -13.34 -21.25
CA ALA A 261 13.37 -13.43 -21.64
C ALA A 261 14.13 -12.13 -21.30
N ARG A 262 15.47 -12.20 -21.30
CA ARG A 262 16.38 -11.07 -20.99
C ARG A 262 16.16 -9.84 -21.88
N ASP A 263 15.74 -10.07 -23.12
CA ASP A 263 15.48 -9.06 -24.15
C ASP A 263 14.00 -8.63 -24.26
N ILE A 264 13.15 -9.09 -23.33
CA ILE A 264 11.72 -8.78 -23.24
C ILE A 264 11.42 -7.94 -21.98
N LYS A 265 10.38 -7.11 -22.03
CA LYS A 265 9.89 -6.28 -20.90
C LYS A 265 8.37 -6.17 -20.95
N ILE A 266 7.74 -6.09 -19.78
CA ILE A 266 6.29 -5.85 -19.63
C ILE A 266 6.08 -4.49 -18.95
N LEU A 267 5.18 -3.69 -19.51
CA LEU A 267 4.74 -2.40 -18.97
C LEU A 267 3.30 -2.51 -18.45
N LEU A 268 3.03 -1.99 -17.25
CA LEU A 268 1.70 -1.98 -16.64
C LEU A 268 1.29 -0.53 -16.31
N CYS A 269 0.12 -0.10 -16.78
CA CYS A 269 -0.44 1.22 -16.43
C CYS A 269 -1.98 1.22 -16.46
N GLY A 270 -2.61 1.65 -15.37
CA GLY A 270 -4.07 1.54 -15.18
C GLY A 270 -4.46 1.65 -13.70
N PRO A 271 -5.72 1.31 -13.34
CA PRO A 271 -6.20 1.39 -11.96
C PRO A 271 -5.35 0.54 -10.98
N PRO A 272 -5.14 0.97 -9.72
CA PRO A 272 -4.27 0.25 -8.77
C PRO A 272 -4.64 -1.22 -8.55
N ALA A 273 -5.93 -1.56 -8.56
CA ALA A 273 -6.40 -2.94 -8.47
C ALA A 273 -5.91 -3.80 -9.66
N MET A 274 -6.00 -3.25 -10.88
CA MET A 274 -5.47 -3.89 -12.09
C MET A 274 -3.95 -4.02 -12.03
N ILE A 275 -3.23 -2.99 -11.59
CA ILE A 275 -1.76 -3.05 -11.46
C ILE A 275 -1.33 -4.18 -10.52
N ARG A 276 -1.99 -4.32 -9.35
CA ARG A 276 -1.71 -5.41 -8.39
C ARG A 276 -1.98 -6.78 -9.01
N ALA A 277 -3.17 -6.98 -9.59
CA ALA A 277 -3.54 -8.25 -10.23
C ALA A 277 -2.58 -8.64 -11.36
N MET A 278 -2.27 -7.70 -12.27
CA MET A 278 -1.37 -7.96 -13.40
C MET A 278 0.06 -8.22 -12.94
N THR A 279 0.54 -7.52 -11.91
CA THR A 279 1.89 -7.72 -11.34
C THR A 279 2.06 -9.13 -10.79
N ASN A 280 1.03 -9.66 -10.09
CA ASN A 280 1.08 -11.03 -9.59
C ASN A 280 1.05 -12.05 -10.75
N LEU A 281 0.06 -11.96 -11.65
CA LEU A 281 -0.07 -12.91 -12.77
C LEU A 281 1.17 -12.95 -13.68
N THR A 282 1.88 -11.85 -13.85
CA THR A 282 3.12 -11.80 -14.63
C THR A 282 4.33 -12.35 -13.86
N GLN A 283 4.39 -12.19 -12.54
CA GLN A 283 5.37 -12.90 -11.71
C GLN A 283 5.13 -14.42 -11.76
N ASP A 284 3.87 -14.86 -11.71
CA ASP A 284 3.45 -16.27 -11.86
C ASP A 284 3.74 -16.87 -13.26
N ILE A 285 4.09 -16.03 -14.25
CA ILE A 285 4.54 -16.45 -15.60
C ILE A 285 6.09 -16.42 -15.69
N GLY A 286 6.77 -15.69 -14.80
CA GLY A 286 8.24 -15.60 -14.75
C GLY A 286 8.85 -14.24 -15.14
N TYR A 287 8.07 -13.15 -15.16
CA TYR A 287 8.62 -11.80 -15.38
C TYR A 287 9.10 -11.15 -14.06
N GLU A 288 10.41 -10.95 -13.90
CA GLU A 288 11.02 -10.32 -12.71
C GLU A 288 10.56 -8.85 -12.47
N PRO A 289 10.38 -8.41 -11.20
CA PRO A 289 10.11 -7.02 -10.85
C PRO A 289 11.26 -6.07 -11.22
N SER A 290 10.96 -4.91 -11.84
CA SER A 290 12.00 -3.91 -12.13
C SER A 290 12.01 -2.74 -11.14
N ARG A 291 13.21 -2.26 -10.81
CA ARG A 291 13.45 -1.18 -9.83
C ARG A 291 13.11 0.24 -10.34
N ALA A 292 12.28 0.38 -11.38
CA ALA A 292 11.99 1.66 -12.03
C ALA A 292 10.56 2.15 -11.73
N SER A 293 10.44 3.26 -11.01
CA SER A 293 9.15 3.88 -10.66
C SER A 293 8.58 4.75 -11.79
N THR A 294 7.33 4.48 -12.17
CA THR A 294 6.54 5.14 -13.25
C THR A 294 7.12 4.97 -14.68
N LEU A 295 6.44 4.34 -15.65
CA LEU A 295 5.09 3.73 -15.68
C LEU A 295 4.79 2.82 -14.47
N GLN A 296 3.53 2.78 -14.03
CA GLN A 296 3.18 2.50 -12.63
C GLN A 296 3.63 1.13 -12.11
N ALA A 297 3.75 0.13 -12.97
CA ALA A 297 4.73 -0.93 -12.75
C ALA A 297 5.45 -1.30 -14.07
N MET A 298 6.73 -1.68 -13.96
CA MET A 298 7.53 -2.20 -15.06
C MET A 298 8.23 -3.48 -14.60
N LEU A 299 8.23 -4.50 -15.47
CA LEU A 299 8.86 -5.79 -15.20
C LEU A 299 9.98 -6.05 -16.23
N ARG A 300 11.08 -6.63 -15.75
CA ARG A 300 12.33 -6.83 -16.50
C ARG A 300 13.11 -8.02 -15.95
N PHE A 301 13.29 -9.07 -16.74
CA PHE A 301 14.30 -10.09 -16.43
C PHE A 301 15.73 -9.52 -16.61
N THR A 302 16.60 -9.67 -15.61
CA THR A 302 17.97 -9.11 -15.59
C THR A 302 19.02 -10.13 -15.16
N GLY A 303 19.26 -11.13 -16.00
CA GLY A 303 20.20 -12.22 -15.71
C GLY A 303 21.65 -11.78 -15.47
N SER A 304 22.07 -11.79 -14.22
CA SER A 304 23.45 -11.55 -13.78
C SER A 304 24.36 -12.75 -14.06
N ASN A 305 25.23 -12.64 -15.07
CA ASN A 305 26.64 -13.10 -15.00
C ASN A 305 27.39 -12.91 -16.34
N VAL A 306 28.68 -12.55 -16.22
CA VAL A 306 29.80 -12.48 -17.20
C VAL A 306 30.47 -11.09 -17.24
N ARG A 307 31.81 -11.08 -17.17
CA ARG A 307 32.68 -9.89 -17.12
C ARG A 307 33.23 -9.50 -18.50
N ARG A 308 33.12 -8.23 -18.92
CA ARG A 308 34.26 -7.38 -19.41
C ARG A 308 33.83 -5.98 -19.92
N ALA A 309 34.82 -5.10 -20.04
CA ALA A 309 34.76 -3.73 -20.61
C ALA A 309 34.62 -3.77 -22.17
N LEU A 310 34.43 -2.68 -22.94
CA LEU A 310 34.84 -1.27 -22.81
C LEU A 310 33.84 -0.24 -23.38
N HIS A 311 33.85 0.96 -22.79
CA HIS A 311 33.92 2.32 -23.40
C HIS A 311 33.35 2.68 -24.81
N VAL A 312 32.89 3.95 -24.91
CA VAL A 312 32.60 4.79 -26.10
C VAL A 312 31.17 4.80 -26.69
N LYS A 313 30.73 6.02 -27.01
CA LYS A 313 29.50 6.54 -27.68
C LYS A 313 29.98 7.68 -28.63
N PRO A 314 29.19 8.31 -29.53
CA PRO A 314 27.76 8.15 -29.87
C PRO A 314 27.49 8.28 -31.40
N GLN A 315 26.27 8.75 -31.79
CA GLN A 315 25.95 9.54 -33.02
C GLN A 315 25.68 8.79 -34.37
N VAL A 316 24.78 9.20 -35.29
CA VAL A 316 23.71 10.26 -35.25
C VAL A 316 22.61 10.15 -36.36
N THR A 317 21.46 10.82 -36.14
CA THR A 317 20.43 11.41 -37.07
C THR A 317 19.50 10.58 -38.02
N SER A 318 18.32 11.21 -38.26
CA SER A 318 17.65 11.56 -39.55
C SER A 318 17.02 10.50 -40.48
N ALA A 319 15.91 10.77 -41.21
CA ALA A 319 14.77 11.73 -41.07
C ALA A 319 13.72 11.52 -42.20
N TYR A 320 12.61 12.29 -42.14
CA TYR A 320 11.83 12.89 -43.27
C TYR A 320 10.64 12.14 -43.97
N ARG A 321 9.41 12.62 -43.62
CA ARG A 321 8.49 13.44 -44.48
C ARG A 321 7.33 12.78 -45.29
N THR A 322 6.10 13.13 -44.89
CA THR A 322 4.87 13.35 -45.74
C THR A 322 4.23 12.14 -46.46
N LYS A 323 2.94 12.14 -46.87
CA LYS A 323 1.96 13.25 -47.06
C LYS A 323 0.48 12.79 -46.92
N LEU A 324 -0.42 13.78 -46.82
CA LEU A 324 -1.90 13.81 -46.96
C LEU A 324 -2.53 12.72 -47.89
N CYS A 325 -3.83 12.34 -47.78
CA CYS A 325 -5.02 13.20 -47.64
C CYS A 325 -6.35 12.46 -47.28
N ARG A 326 -7.37 13.25 -46.85
CA ARG A 326 -8.86 13.18 -47.02
C ARG A 326 -9.49 11.94 -47.73
N SER A 327 -10.72 11.48 -47.43
CA SER A 327 -11.78 11.74 -46.40
C SER A 327 -12.91 10.66 -46.61
N SER A 328 -14.15 10.61 -46.07
CA SER A 328 -15.10 11.63 -45.54
C SER A 328 -16.21 11.01 -44.64
N ILE A 329 -16.98 11.88 -43.98
CA ILE A 329 -18.31 11.67 -43.33
C ILE A 329 -19.45 11.89 -44.39
N PRO A 330 -20.79 11.62 -44.19
CA PRO A 330 -21.58 11.88 -42.95
C PRO A 330 -22.92 11.10 -42.62
N THR A 331 -23.31 11.16 -41.32
CA THR A 331 -24.69 11.40 -40.75
C THR A 331 -25.87 10.38 -40.66
N VAL A 332 -26.71 10.64 -39.63
CA VAL A 332 -28.14 10.30 -39.33
C VAL A 332 -28.52 9.00 -38.58
N ALA A 333 -28.30 9.06 -37.26
CA ALA A 333 -29.14 8.71 -36.09
C ALA A 333 -30.66 8.32 -36.21
N ILE A 334 -31.20 7.75 -35.10
CA ILE A 334 -32.55 7.90 -34.45
C ILE A 334 -33.27 6.57 -34.01
N ALA A 335 -33.94 6.62 -32.85
CA ALA A 335 -35.05 5.78 -32.32
C ALA A 335 -34.85 4.36 -31.68
N LEU A 336 -34.64 4.36 -30.36
CA LEU A 336 -35.58 3.88 -29.31
C LEU A 336 -36.47 2.61 -29.45
N ARG A 337 -36.42 1.80 -28.35
CA ARG A 337 -37.49 1.03 -27.64
C ARG A 337 -37.85 -0.44 -28.03
N ARG A 338 -37.65 -1.32 -27.03
CA ARG A 338 -38.52 -2.41 -26.49
C ARG A 338 -39.19 -3.41 -27.45
N TYR A 339 -38.86 -4.69 -27.30
CA TYR A 339 -39.69 -5.83 -26.79
C TYR A 339 -38.72 -7.05 -26.73
N ALA A 340 -38.43 -7.64 -25.57
CA ALA A 340 -39.14 -8.73 -24.87
C ALA A 340 -38.79 -10.16 -25.36
N THR A 341 -38.17 -10.93 -24.45
CA THR A 341 -38.26 -12.40 -24.24
C THR A 341 -38.53 -13.34 -25.42
N GLU A 342 -37.60 -14.27 -25.70
CA GLU A 342 -37.93 -15.71 -25.77
C GLU A 342 -36.71 -16.66 -25.77
N SER A 343 -36.98 -17.93 -25.44
CA SER A 343 -36.11 -19.13 -25.54
C SER A 343 -34.85 -19.21 -24.67
N ALA A 344 -34.74 -20.31 -23.91
CA ALA A 344 -33.59 -20.65 -23.07
C ALA A 344 -32.65 -21.67 -23.75
N GLY A 345 -31.38 -21.64 -23.38
CA GLY A 345 -30.40 -22.69 -23.67
C GLY A 345 -29.53 -22.95 -22.44
N GLN A 346 -29.75 -24.09 -21.76
CA GLN A 346 -28.96 -24.44 -20.57
C GLN A 346 -27.53 -24.87 -20.94
N VAL A 347 -26.55 -24.32 -20.22
CA VAL A 347 -25.18 -24.83 -20.17
C VAL A 347 -24.79 -24.94 -18.70
N GLU A 348 -24.72 -26.16 -18.16
CA GLU A 348 -24.28 -26.39 -16.78
C GLU A 348 -22.80 -26.02 -16.61
N THR A 349 -22.50 -25.03 -15.78
CA THR A 349 -21.13 -24.73 -15.33
C THR A 349 -20.95 -25.20 -13.89
N LYS A 350 -20.26 -26.33 -13.71
CA LYS A 350 -19.96 -26.89 -12.38
C LYS A 350 -18.90 -26.06 -11.65
N GLY A 351 -19.33 -24.98 -11.01
CA GLY A 351 -18.54 -24.25 -10.02
C GLY A 351 -18.15 -25.15 -8.85
N LYS A 352 -16.90 -25.05 -8.38
CA LYS A 352 -16.47 -25.67 -7.13
C LYS A 352 -16.84 -24.74 -5.97
N THR A 353 -17.95 -25.04 -5.28
CA THR A 353 -18.36 -24.34 -4.06
C THR A 353 -17.22 -24.34 -3.05
N LYS A 354 -16.90 -23.17 -2.51
CA LYS A 354 -15.79 -23.00 -1.55
C LYS A 354 -16.28 -23.30 -0.14
N VAL A 355 -16.25 -24.57 0.25
CA VAL A 355 -16.75 -25.06 1.54
C VAL A 355 -16.21 -24.21 2.70
N VAL A 356 -17.12 -23.54 3.40
CA VAL A 356 -16.83 -22.87 4.68
C VAL A 356 -16.62 -23.98 5.72
N GLN A 357 -15.42 -24.05 6.29
CA GLN A 357 -15.14 -24.94 7.42
C GLN A 357 -15.73 -24.32 8.69
N TYR A 358 -16.54 -25.09 9.41
CA TYR A 358 -17.06 -24.69 10.71
C TYR A 358 -15.96 -24.79 11.77
N THR A 359 -16.05 -24.00 12.84
CA THR A 359 -14.98 -24.05 13.87
C THR A 359 -14.96 -25.41 14.60
N VAL A 360 -16.08 -26.13 14.68
CA VAL A 360 -16.08 -27.54 15.15
C VAL A 360 -15.21 -28.49 14.33
N ASP A 361 -15.00 -28.23 13.03
CA ASP A 361 -14.15 -29.07 12.16
C ASP A 361 -12.66 -29.01 12.58
N LYS A 362 -12.30 -27.99 13.38
CA LYS A 362 -10.96 -27.82 13.97
C LYS A 362 -10.90 -28.11 15.48
N TYR A 363 -12.03 -28.08 16.17
CA TYR A 363 -12.11 -28.25 17.63
C TYR A 363 -13.22 -29.25 18.02
N PRO A 364 -12.96 -30.57 17.93
CA PRO A 364 -13.99 -31.63 18.02
C PRO A 364 -14.53 -31.92 19.44
N GLY A 365 -14.54 -30.92 20.34
CA GLY A 365 -15.05 -31.04 21.71
C GLY A 365 -16.39 -30.33 21.98
N TYR A 366 -16.81 -29.40 21.11
CA TYR A 366 -18.00 -28.57 21.35
C TYR A 366 -19.31 -29.28 21.00
N LYS A 367 -20.35 -29.08 21.83
CA LYS A 367 -21.71 -29.58 21.60
C LYS A 367 -22.66 -28.41 21.39
N ARG A 368 -23.49 -28.48 20.35
CA ARG A 368 -24.49 -27.46 20.02
C ARG A 368 -25.55 -27.35 21.11
N ASP A 369 -25.92 -26.13 21.47
CA ASP A 369 -27.02 -25.89 22.40
C ASP A 369 -28.38 -26.27 21.77
N SER A 370 -29.16 -27.06 22.49
CA SER A 370 -30.53 -27.49 22.15
C SER A 370 -31.55 -26.36 21.94
N ARG A 371 -31.25 -25.13 22.36
CA ARG A 371 -32.18 -23.98 22.30
C ARG A 371 -32.38 -23.41 20.88
N PHE A 372 -31.50 -23.72 19.92
CA PHE A 372 -31.52 -23.17 18.55
C PHE A 372 -32.17 -24.15 17.53
N LYS A 373 -33.03 -23.65 16.62
CA LYS A 373 -33.60 -24.45 15.50
C LYS A 373 -32.49 -24.82 14.50
N LYS A 374 -32.65 -25.93 13.78
CA LYS A 374 -31.92 -26.25 12.53
C LYS A 374 -32.77 -25.85 11.31
N LEU A 375 -32.16 -25.40 10.22
CA LEU A 375 -32.87 -25.22 8.93
C LEU A 375 -33.31 -26.56 8.32
N ALA A 376 -34.34 -26.52 7.48
CA ALA A 376 -34.84 -27.65 6.69
C ALA A 376 -35.20 -27.21 5.25
N ALA A 377 -35.27 -28.15 4.30
CA ALA A 377 -35.45 -27.85 2.88
C ALA A 377 -36.86 -27.29 2.56
N GLU A 378 -37.86 -27.70 3.33
CA GLU A 378 -39.24 -27.24 3.21
C GLU A 378 -39.40 -25.76 3.61
N ASP A 379 -38.54 -25.26 4.52
CA ASP A 379 -38.46 -23.83 4.81
C ASP A 379 -37.99 -23.06 3.54
N VAL A 380 -36.98 -23.59 2.84
CA VAL A 380 -36.33 -22.94 1.68
C VAL A 380 -37.26 -22.85 0.47
N ASP A 381 -38.01 -23.90 0.16
CA ASP A 381 -38.94 -23.90 -0.99
C ASP A 381 -40.13 -22.94 -0.81
N HIS A 382 -40.55 -22.68 0.44
CA HIS A 382 -41.60 -21.70 0.72
C HIS A 382 -41.20 -20.28 0.30
N PHE A 383 -39.99 -19.83 0.66
CA PHE A 383 -39.52 -18.47 0.37
C PHE A 383 -39.37 -18.18 -1.14
N LYS A 384 -39.02 -19.19 -1.95
CA LYS A 384 -38.93 -19.07 -3.43
C LYS A 384 -40.24 -18.59 -4.06
N SER A 385 -41.38 -18.95 -3.47
CA SER A 385 -42.70 -18.64 -4.02
C SER A 385 -43.13 -17.17 -3.90
N ILE A 386 -42.42 -16.35 -3.11
CA ILE A 386 -42.88 -15.01 -2.69
C ILE A 386 -42.08 -13.87 -3.35
N VAL A 387 -40.77 -14.02 -3.57
CA VAL A 387 -39.87 -12.88 -3.86
C VAL A 387 -39.55 -12.68 -5.34
N GLY A 388 -39.45 -13.76 -6.12
CA GLY A 388 -39.11 -13.71 -7.56
C GLY A 388 -37.61 -13.55 -7.87
N GLU A 389 -37.23 -13.88 -9.11
CA GLU A 389 -35.83 -14.18 -9.49
C GLU A 389 -34.86 -12.99 -9.46
N ALA A 390 -35.35 -11.75 -9.59
CA ALA A 390 -34.51 -10.56 -9.77
C ALA A 390 -33.92 -9.98 -8.46
N GLY A 391 -34.15 -10.62 -7.32
CA GLY A 391 -33.84 -10.07 -5.99
C GLY A 391 -32.58 -10.60 -5.30
N MET A 392 -31.75 -11.43 -5.95
CA MET A 392 -30.68 -12.19 -5.27
C MET A 392 -29.31 -12.15 -5.99
N ILE A 393 -28.24 -12.28 -5.19
CA ILE A 393 -26.88 -12.64 -5.62
C ILE A 393 -26.45 -13.81 -4.73
N TYR A 394 -25.80 -14.83 -5.27
CA TYR A 394 -25.46 -16.07 -4.56
C TYR A 394 -23.96 -16.19 -4.21
N ASP A 395 -23.66 -16.46 -2.93
CA ASP A 395 -22.88 -17.63 -2.52
C ASP A 395 -23.25 -18.01 -1.06
N ASN A 396 -24.11 -19.03 -0.91
CA ASN A 396 -24.79 -19.48 0.33
C ASN A 396 -25.91 -18.54 0.86
N GLU A 397 -26.64 -19.02 1.87
CA GLU A 397 -28.00 -18.60 2.24
C GLU A 397 -28.08 -17.38 3.19
N ASP A 398 -26.93 -16.77 3.54
CA ASP A 398 -26.77 -15.78 4.61
C ASP A 398 -26.82 -14.31 4.13
N ASP A 399 -27.95 -13.87 3.57
CA ASP A 399 -28.34 -12.42 3.59
C ASP A 399 -29.73 -12.22 4.24
N LEU A 400 -29.95 -13.06 5.26
CA LEU A 400 -30.92 -12.88 6.34
C LEU A 400 -30.78 -11.50 7.00
N TYR A 401 -31.71 -10.58 6.71
CA TYR A 401 -32.08 -9.57 7.72
C TYR A 401 -33.49 -8.97 7.61
N ILE A 402 -33.90 -8.53 6.42
CA ILE A 402 -34.43 -7.16 6.36
C ILE A 402 -35.80 -6.90 7.01
N TYR A 403 -36.78 -7.83 6.97
CA TYR A 403 -38.12 -7.62 7.55
C TYR A 403 -38.64 -8.74 8.47
N ASN A 404 -38.13 -8.70 9.70
CA ASN A 404 -38.73 -9.29 10.90
C ASN A 404 -40.27 -9.20 10.96
N THR A 405 -40.95 -10.33 11.14
CA THR A 405 -41.98 -10.47 12.20
C THR A 405 -42.27 -11.94 12.51
N ASP A 406 -42.62 -12.22 13.77
CA ASP A 406 -43.20 -13.47 14.29
C ASP A 406 -42.29 -14.74 14.28
N TRP A 407 -42.19 -15.58 15.32
CA TRP A 407 -42.67 -15.49 16.73
C TRP A 407 -41.68 -16.10 17.74
N MET A 408 -40.57 -16.73 17.31
CA MET A 408 -39.78 -17.65 18.15
C MET A 408 -38.34 -17.28 18.53
N ASN A 409 -37.76 -16.18 18.03
CA ASN A 409 -36.59 -15.51 18.65
C ASN A 409 -35.34 -16.40 18.95
N LYS A 410 -34.93 -17.27 18.01
CA LYS A 410 -33.98 -18.39 18.27
C LYS A 410 -32.91 -18.67 17.18
N LEU A 411 -32.41 -17.63 16.52
CA LEU A 411 -31.24 -17.73 15.62
C LEU A 411 -30.07 -16.97 16.21
N ALA A 412 -28.87 -17.56 16.14
CA ALA A 412 -27.64 -16.95 16.62
C ALA A 412 -26.93 -16.17 15.50
N VAL A 413 -26.18 -15.13 15.88
CA VAL A 413 -25.52 -14.20 14.96
C VAL A 413 -24.05 -14.01 15.37
N VAL A 414 -23.13 -14.04 14.40
CA VAL A 414 -21.70 -13.75 14.58
C VAL A 414 -21.38 -12.49 13.77
N PRO A 415 -21.14 -11.33 14.42
CA PRO A 415 -20.74 -10.11 13.71
C PRO A 415 -19.35 -10.25 13.08
N GLN A 416 -19.21 -9.98 11.79
CA GLN A 416 -17.95 -10.11 11.06
C GLN A 416 -17.52 -8.79 10.41
N GLY A 417 -16.32 -8.33 10.77
CA GLY A 417 -15.59 -7.27 10.05
C GLY A 417 -14.68 -7.86 8.97
N GLY A 418 -13.45 -7.36 8.87
CA GLY A 418 -12.43 -7.87 7.92
C GLY A 418 -11.97 -9.33 8.10
N ASN A 419 -12.54 -10.06 9.05
CA ASN A 419 -12.15 -11.42 9.46
C ASN A 419 -10.65 -11.61 9.74
N THR A 420 -10.02 -10.62 10.37
CA THR A 420 -8.58 -10.58 10.71
C THR A 420 -8.27 -11.02 12.15
N GLY A 421 -9.28 -11.39 12.94
CA GLY A 421 -9.13 -11.71 14.37
C GLY A 421 -8.46 -13.07 14.60
N LEU A 422 -7.46 -13.12 15.48
CA LEU A 422 -6.59 -14.29 15.64
C LEU A 422 -7.13 -15.37 16.59
N VAL A 423 -8.14 -15.05 17.41
CA VAL A 423 -8.66 -15.90 18.51
C VAL A 423 -9.96 -16.66 18.18
N GLY A 424 -10.36 -16.70 16.90
CA GLY A 424 -11.58 -17.37 16.44
C GLY A 424 -12.89 -16.61 16.76
N GLY A 425 -12.81 -15.36 17.24
CA GLY A 425 -13.99 -14.56 17.58
C GLY A 425 -14.93 -14.28 16.39
N SER A 426 -14.39 -14.10 15.18
CA SER A 426 -15.08 -13.63 13.98
C SER A 426 -15.72 -14.70 13.09
N ILE A 427 -15.63 -15.99 13.47
CA ILE A 427 -16.12 -17.14 12.66
C ILE A 427 -17.18 -17.96 13.43
N PRO A 428 -18.17 -18.57 12.75
CA PRO A 428 -19.20 -19.37 13.41
C PRO A 428 -18.64 -20.67 13.97
N VAL A 429 -19.21 -21.14 15.09
CA VAL A 429 -18.83 -22.41 15.73
C VAL A 429 -19.61 -23.56 15.13
N PHE A 430 -20.90 -23.36 14.92
CA PHE A 430 -21.86 -24.22 14.24
C PHE A 430 -22.47 -23.41 13.06
N ASP A 431 -23.78 -23.24 13.04
CA ASP A 431 -24.60 -22.55 12.04
C ASP A 431 -25.14 -21.21 12.54
N GLU A 432 -24.30 -20.39 13.19
CA GLU A 432 -24.63 -19.00 13.49
C GLU A 432 -24.52 -18.11 12.24
N ILE A 433 -25.51 -17.24 12.02
CA ILE A 433 -25.60 -16.33 10.87
C ILE A 433 -24.41 -15.36 10.90
N VAL A 434 -23.67 -15.25 9.80
CA VAL A 434 -22.52 -14.35 9.69
C VAL A 434 -22.96 -12.97 9.21
N LEU A 435 -23.17 -12.03 10.14
CA LEU A 435 -23.58 -10.66 9.81
C LEU A 435 -22.35 -9.82 9.45
N SER A 436 -22.09 -9.65 8.15
CA SER A 436 -20.95 -8.93 7.61
C SER A 436 -21.15 -7.41 7.60
N THR A 437 -20.16 -6.65 8.09
CA THR A 437 -20.18 -5.18 8.03
C THR A 437 -19.59 -4.60 6.73
N ALA A 438 -19.12 -5.43 5.79
CA ALA A 438 -18.32 -4.96 4.64
C ALA A 438 -19.00 -3.91 3.74
N ASN A 439 -20.34 -3.90 3.67
CA ASN A 439 -21.11 -2.92 2.90
C ASN A 439 -21.40 -1.62 3.68
N LEU A 440 -21.22 -1.61 5.00
CA LEU A 440 -21.28 -0.42 5.86
C LEU A 440 -19.92 0.28 5.82
N ASN A 441 -19.58 0.93 4.69
CA ASN A 441 -18.22 1.43 4.44
C ASN A 441 -18.13 2.94 4.14
N ASN A 442 -19.17 3.72 4.45
CA ASN A 442 -19.21 5.16 4.19
C ASN A 442 -18.51 5.98 5.28
N ILE A 443 -17.78 7.02 4.88
CA ILE A 443 -17.33 8.08 5.79
C ILE A 443 -18.48 9.08 5.91
N ARG A 444 -19.13 9.14 7.07
CA ARG A 444 -20.33 9.97 7.31
C ARG A 444 -19.97 11.45 7.43
N SER A 445 -18.93 11.77 8.19
CA SER A 445 -18.42 13.15 8.31
C SER A 445 -16.97 13.19 8.80
N PHE A 446 -16.28 14.29 8.48
CA PHE A 446 -14.99 14.64 9.08
C PHE A 446 -14.99 16.14 9.36
N ASP A 447 -15.04 16.51 10.63
CA ASP A 447 -15.34 17.89 11.01
C ASP A 447 -14.14 18.84 10.80
N ALA A 448 -14.42 20.01 10.26
CA ALA A 448 -13.44 21.08 10.10
C ALA A 448 -13.28 21.97 11.35
N VAL A 449 -14.27 22.00 12.25
CA VAL A 449 -14.46 23.09 13.24
C VAL A 449 -14.48 22.63 14.70
N SER A 450 -15.01 21.45 15.09
CA SER A 450 -14.94 21.02 16.51
C SER A 450 -13.51 20.89 17.04
N GLY A 451 -12.54 20.56 16.18
CA GLY A 451 -11.11 20.59 16.49
C GLY A 451 -10.49 21.99 16.61
N MET A 452 -11.24 23.08 16.35
CA MET A 452 -10.67 24.44 16.31
C MET A 452 -10.25 24.96 17.70
N TYR A 453 -10.83 24.43 18.78
CA TYR A 453 -10.36 24.68 20.15
C TYR A 453 -9.10 23.88 20.54
N SER A 454 -8.64 22.95 19.68
CA SER A 454 -7.47 22.10 19.93
C SER A 454 -6.81 21.69 18.61
N VAL A 455 -5.91 22.55 18.10
CA VAL A 455 -5.25 22.59 16.77
C VAL A 455 -4.47 21.31 16.35
N GLN A 456 -4.58 20.24 17.12
CA GLN A 456 -3.78 19.02 17.09
C GLN A 456 -4.62 17.75 16.81
N MET A 457 -5.95 17.83 16.89
CA MET A 457 -6.88 16.69 16.76
C MET A 457 -8.16 17.09 16.01
N ARG A 458 -8.79 16.13 15.31
CA ARG A 458 -10.13 16.28 14.70
C ARG A 458 -10.99 15.04 14.94
N VAL A 459 -12.27 15.09 14.56
CA VAL A 459 -13.21 13.97 14.71
C VAL A 459 -13.61 13.44 13.33
N LEU A 460 -13.46 12.13 13.18
CA LEU A 460 -13.94 11.34 12.05
C LEU A 460 -15.17 10.55 12.51
N VAL A 461 -16.25 10.59 11.74
CA VAL A 461 -17.41 9.71 11.91
C VAL A 461 -17.56 8.85 10.66
N SER A 462 -17.55 7.53 10.82
CA SER A 462 -17.67 6.57 9.73
C SER A 462 -18.57 5.40 10.10
N ASP A 463 -18.99 4.65 9.09
CA ASP A 463 -19.54 3.32 9.30
C ASP A 463 -18.48 2.36 9.87
N SER A 464 -18.94 1.27 10.47
CA SER A 464 -18.13 0.25 11.14
C SER A 464 -17.31 -0.63 10.20
N GLY A 465 -17.74 -0.83 8.95
CA GLY A 465 -17.06 -1.61 7.93
C GLY A 465 -15.98 -0.85 7.16
N CYS A 466 -15.74 0.43 7.46
CA CYS A 466 -14.65 1.18 6.83
C CYS A 466 -13.28 0.54 7.14
N VAL A 467 -12.56 0.16 6.07
CA VAL A 467 -11.20 -0.42 6.16
C VAL A 467 -10.22 0.60 6.73
N LEU A 468 -9.39 0.20 7.70
CA LEU A 468 -8.44 1.08 8.38
C LEU A 468 -7.49 1.80 7.41
N GLU A 469 -6.96 1.10 6.40
CA GLU A 469 -6.10 1.68 5.36
C GLU A 469 -6.83 2.79 4.57
N ASN A 470 -8.11 2.60 4.27
CA ASN A 470 -8.91 3.59 3.52
C ASN A 470 -9.19 4.85 4.37
N LEU A 471 -9.49 4.67 5.66
CA LEU A 471 -9.67 5.79 6.60
C LEU A 471 -8.37 6.59 6.76
N ASP A 472 -7.24 5.89 6.96
CA ASP A 472 -5.94 6.53 7.16
C ASP A 472 -5.50 7.30 5.89
N ASN A 473 -5.68 6.73 4.70
CA ASN A 473 -5.46 7.44 3.43
C ASN A 473 -6.33 8.70 3.28
N TYR A 474 -7.62 8.62 3.63
CA TYR A 474 -8.56 9.75 3.58
C TYR A 474 -8.16 10.89 4.54
N LEU A 475 -7.70 10.54 5.75
CA LEU A 475 -7.19 11.49 6.72
C LEU A 475 -5.85 12.09 6.28
N HIS A 476 -4.99 11.28 5.66
CA HIS A 476 -3.65 11.67 5.22
C HIS A 476 -3.71 12.75 4.13
N GLU A 477 -4.66 12.68 3.17
CA GLU A 477 -4.91 13.79 2.22
C GLU A 477 -5.35 15.09 2.91
N LYS A 478 -5.94 15.02 4.11
CA LYS A 478 -6.38 16.17 4.91
C LYS A 478 -5.34 16.66 5.93
N GLY A 479 -4.22 15.94 6.10
CA GLY A 479 -3.17 16.25 7.08
C GLY A 479 -3.41 15.66 8.48
N TYR A 480 -4.17 14.57 8.58
CA TYR A 480 -4.45 13.81 9.80
C TYR A 480 -4.07 12.34 9.60
N ILE A 481 -4.09 11.53 10.66
CA ILE A 481 -3.87 10.09 10.65
C ILE A 481 -4.86 9.39 11.59
N MET A 482 -5.02 8.08 11.46
CA MET A 482 -5.70 7.26 12.47
C MET A 482 -4.87 7.20 13.77
N PRO A 483 -5.51 7.16 14.96
CA PRO A 483 -4.81 7.02 16.24
C PRO A 483 -4.19 5.64 16.43
N ILE A 484 -4.70 4.62 15.74
CA ILE A 484 -4.18 3.25 15.77
C ILE A 484 -3.41 2.93 14.49
N ASP A 485 -2.34 2.15 14.63
CA ASP A 485 -1.62 1.56 13.52
C ASP A 485 -1.30 0.10 13.79
N LEU A 486 -1.50 -0.75 12.78
CA LEU A 486 -1.36 -2.20 12.87
C LEU A 486 -0.49 -2.61 11.69
N GLY A 487 0.59 -3.36 11.94
CA GLY A 487 1.56 -3.79 10.91
C GLY A 487 1.01 -4.72 9.80
N ALA A 488 -0.31 -4.86 9.75
CA ALA A 488 -1.06 -5.52 8.71
C ALA A 488 -1.77 -4.55 7.73
N LYS A 489 -1.70 -3.21 7.91
CA LYS A 489 -2.40 -2.21 7.06
C LYS A 489 -2.26 -2.47 5.56
N GLY A 490 -1.06 -2.81 5.09
CA GLY A 490 -0.79 -3.08 3.66
C GLY A 490 -1.12 -4.51 3.18
N ARG A 491 -1.68 -5.38 4.04
CA ARG A 491 -1.93 -6.82 3.75
C ARG A 491 -3.28 -7.35 4.24
N GLN A 492 -3.98 -6.66 5.14
CA GLN A 492 -5.22 -7.14 5.77
C GLN A 492 -6.32 -6.08 5.82
N VAL A 493 -7.53 -6.49 5.47
CA VAL A 493 -8.71 -5.63 5.31
C VAL A 493 -9.40 -5.37 6.67
N CYS A 494 -8.65 -4.99 7.71
CA CYS A 494 -9.24 -4.75 9.04
C CYS A 494 -10.24 -3.57 9.02
N HIS A 495 -11.45 -3.78 9.56
CA HIS A 495 -12.52 -2.79 9.62
C HIS A 495 -12.51 -2.04 10.95
N ILE A 496 -12.80 -0.73 10.96
CA ILE A 496 -12.76 0.10 12.17
C ILE A 496 -13.65 -0.42 13.31
N GLY A 497 -14.86 -0.90 13.01
CA GLY A 497 -15.75 -1.50 13.99
C GLY A 497 -15.23 -2.82 14.56
N GLY A 498 -14.46 -3.58 13.77
CA GLY A 498 -13.73 -4.76 14.25
C GLY A 498 -12.63 -4.37 15.23
N ASN A 499 -11.82 -3.36 14.88
CA ASN A 499 -10.76 -2.85 15.73
C ASN A 499 -11.32 -2.33 17.08
N VAL A 500 -12.46 -1.64 17.06
CA VAL A 500 -13.15 -1.20 18.28
C VAL A 500 -13.71 -2.39 19.07
N ALA A 501 -14.37 -3.35 18.40
CA ALA A 501 -14.92 -4.53 19.05
C ALA A 501 -13.85 -5.40 19.75
N THR A 502 -12.60 -5.42 19.27
CA THR A 502 -11.48 -6.12 19.92
C THR A 502 -10.63 -5.23 20.84
N ASN A 503 -10.89 -3.91 20.90
CA ASN A 503 -9.98 -2.92 21.51
C ASN A 503 -8.53 -3.06 20.99
N ALA A 504 -8.37 -3.13 19.67
CA ALA A 504 -7.06 -3.29 19.02
C ALA A 504 -6.09 -2.15 19.40
N GLY A 505 -4.84 -2.52 19.69
CA GLY A 505 -3.76 -1.61 20.07
C GLY A 505 -2.85 -1.24 18.90
N GLY A 506 -1.70 -1.90 18.83
CA GLY A 506 -0.73 -1.77 17.77
C GLY A 506 0.34 -0.71 17.97
N LEU A 507 1.09 -0.46 16.89
CA LEU A 507 2.44 0.16 16.84
C LEU A 507 2.53 1.59 17.41
N ARG A 508 1.39 2.25 17.67
CA ARG A 508 1.34 3.64 18.18
C ARG A 508 0.50 3.81 19.45
N LEU A 509 0.12 2.72 20.12
CA LEU A 509 -0.66 2.79 21.37
C LEU A 509 0.07 3.61 22.45
N LEU A 510 1.39 3.43 22.58
CA LEU A 510 2.28 4.24 23.42
C LEU A 510 2.11 5.76 23.30
N ARG A 511 1.71 6.27 22.12
CA ARG A 511 1.59 7.72 21.84
C ARG A 511 0.16 8.23 21.78
N TYR A 512 -0.79 7.44 21.27
CA TYR A 512 -2.18 7.88 21.08
C TYR A 512 -3.19 7.20 22.02
N GLY A 513 -2.77 6.15 22.74
CA GLY A 513 -3.57 5.43 23.72
C GLY A 513 -4.56 4.43 23.11
N SER A 514 -5.23 3.68 24.00
CA SER A 514 -6.29 2.73 23.64
C SER A 514 -7.51 3.42 23.01
N LEU A 515 -8.25 2.65 22.20
CA LEU A 515 -9.54 3.03 21.63
C LEU A 515 -10.56 3.47 22.70
N HIS A 516 -10.47 2.99 23.95
CA HIS A 516 -11.27 3.48 25.08
C HIS A 516 -11.15 5.00 25.32
N GLY A 517 -10.01 5.62 24.95
CA GLY A 517 -9.74 7.06 25.11
C GLY A 517 -9.78 7.90 23.84
N THR A 518 -9.76 7.26 22.65
CA THR A 518 -9.78 7.93 21.34
C THR A 518 -11.12 7.81 20.61
N VAL A 519 -11.90 6.74 20.84
CA VAL A 519 -13.31 6.70 20.43
C VAL A 519 -14.10 7.68 21.30
N LEU A 520 -14.87 8.56 20.65
CA LEU A 520 -15.74 9.53 21.32
C LEU A 520 -17.17 9.01 21.46
N GLY A 521 -17.67 8.29 20.46
CA GLY A 521 -19.03 7.77 20.39
C GLY A 521 -19.14 6.53 19.49
N LEU A 522 -20.19 5.75 19.69
CA LEU A 522 -20.52 4.54 18.91
C LEU A 522 -22.03 4.50 18.61
N GLU A 523 -22.36 3.95 17.45
CA GLU A 523 -23.70 3.51 17.10
C GLU A 523 -23.72 1.99 17.19
N VAL A 524 -24.64 1.42 17.98
CA VAL A 524 -24.67 -0.02 18.26
C VAL A 524 -26.10 -0.56 18.19
N VAL A 525 -26.30 -1.65 17.44
CA VAL A 525 -27.56 -2.41 17.41
C VAL A 525 -27.48 -3.53 18.45
N LEU A 526 -28.44 -3.57 19.36
CA LEU A 526 -28.57 -4.57 20.42
C LEU A 526 -29.25 -5.87 19.92
N PRO A 527 -29.17 -6.99 20.68
CA PRO A 527 -29.73 -8.29 20.28
C PRO A 527 -31.26 -8.34 20.16
N ASP A 528 -31.97 -7.32 20.66
CA ASP A 528 -33.42 -7.13 20.49
C ASP A 528 -33.78 -6.25 19.29
N GLY A 529 -32.79 -5.69 18.59
CA GLY A 529 -32.94 -4.71 17.52
C GLY A 529 -32.91 -3.24 17.99
N THR A 530 -32.82 -2.96 19.29
CA THR A 530 -32.73 -1.59 19.81
C THR A 530 -31.43 -0.92 19.35
N ILE A 531 -31.52 0.29 18.78
CA ILE A 531 -30.37 1.07 18.33
C ILE A 531 -29.94 2.05 19.43
N LEU A 532 -28.69 1.95 19.85
CA LEU A 532 -28.02 2.92 20.72
C LEU A 532 -27.30 3.96 19.85
N GLU A 533 -28.01 5.02 19.48
CA GLU A 533 -27.47 6.13 18.68
C GLU A 533 -26.65 7.11 19.54
N ASN A 534 -25.35 6.86 19.72
CA ASN A 534 -24.44 7.79 20.41
C ASN A 534 -23.15 8.06 19.62
N LEU A 535 -23.29 8.64 18.43
CA LEU A 535 -22.16 9.15 17.63
C LEU A 535 -21.69 10.54 18.09
N SER A 536 -21.57 10.73 19.41
CA SER A 536 -21.07 12.00 19.96
C SER A 536 -19.69 12.37 19.40
N THR A 537 -19.55 13.62 19.00
CA THR A 537 -18.28 14.23 18.55
C THR A 537 -17.63 15.09 19.64
N LEU A 538 -18.22 15.12 20.85
CA LEU A 538 -17.73 15.92 21.97
C LEU A 538 -16.47 15.28 22.57
N ARG A 539 -15.41 16.07 22.79
CA ARG A 539 -14.18 15.58 23.44
C ARG A 539 -14.36 15.31 24.94
N LYS A 540 -15.39 15.88 25.55
CA LYS A 540 -15.82 15.64 26.93
C LYS A 540 -17.34 15.63 26.98
N ASP A 541 -17.91 14.55 27.50
CA ASP A 541 -19.32 14.42 27.82
C ASP A 541 -19.42 13.57 29.10
N ASN A 542 -20.17 14.08 30.08
CA ASN A 542 -20.31 13.49 31.42
C ASN A 542 -21.80 13.30 31.78
N THR A 543 -22.69 13.25 30.78
CA THR A 543 -24.16 13.24 30.97
C THR A 543 -24.75 11.87 31.37
N GLY A 544 -23.99 11.02 32.04
CA GLY A 544 -24.42 9.71 32.53
C GLY A 544 -23.28 8.72 32.67
N TYR A 545 -23.58 7.43 32.49
CA TYR A 545 -22.57 6.38 32.35
C TYR A 545 -21.99 6.38 30.93
N ASP A 546 -20.69 6.13 30.79
CA ASP A 546 -20.03 6.07 29.49
C ASP A 546 -20.27 4.72 28.78
N LEU A 547 -21.52 4.50 28.34
CA LEU A 547 -22.01 3.20 27.85
C LEU A 547 -21.20 2.65 26.66
N LYS A 548 -20.56 3.49 25.85
CA LYS A 548 -19.73 3.03 24.72
C LYS A 548 -18.61 2.09 25.17
N GLN A 549 -18.08 2.30 26.38
CA GLN A 549 -16.99 1.53 26.96
C GLN A 549 -17.33 0.04 27.18
N LEU A 550 -18.62 -0.31 27.25
CA LEU A 550 -19.08 -1.70 27.34
C LEU A 550 -18.90 -2.45 26.00
N PHE A 551 -18.92 -1.75 24.87
CA PHE A 551 -18.85 -2.34 23.53
C PHE A 551 -17.43 -2.39 22.97
N ILE A 552 -16.57 -1.46 23.39
CA ILE A 552 -15.13 -1.48 23.11
C ILE A 552 -14.51 -2.71 23.80
N GLY A 553 -13.92 -3.62 23.04
CA GLY A 553 -13.41 -4.90 23.56
C GLY A 553 -14.47 -5.97 23.87
N SER A 554 -15.73 -5.78 23.42
CA SER A 554 -16.81 -6.76 23.66
C SER A 554 -16.85 -7.95 22.69
N GLU A 555 -16.00 -7.95 21.65
CA GLU A 555 -15.95 -8.94 20.56
C GLU A 555 -17.30 -9.22 19.90
N GLY A 556 -18.17 -8.20 19.85
CA GLY A 556 -19.51 -8.33 19.26
C GLY A 556 -20.46 -9.24 20.07
N THR A 557 -20.17 -9.50 21.35
CA THR A 557 -21.05 -10.32 22.21
C THR A 557 -22.19 -9.54 22.86
N LEU A 558 -22.12 -8.20 22.90
CA LEU A 558 -23.15 -7.34 23.50
C LEU A 558 -23.99 -6.57 22.46
N GLY A 559 -23.57 -6.56 21.20
CA GLY A 559 -24.24 -5.86 20.10
C GLY A 559 -23.34 -5.69 18.89
N ILE A 560 -23.92 -5.20 17.80
CA ILE A 560 -23.23 -4.94 16.52
C ILE A 560 -22.93 -3.45 16.44
N ILE A 561 -21.65 -3.08 16.43
CA ILE A 561 -21.23 -1.69 16.16
C ILE A 561 -21.49 -1.41 14.68
N THR A 562 -22.32 -0.41 14.37
CA THR A 562 -22.66 -0.02 12.99
C THR A 562 -21.98 1.29 12.55
N GLY A 563 -21.65 2.17 13.50
CA GLY A 563 -20.94 3.43 13.27
C GLY A 563 -19.97 3.80 14.40
N VAL A 564 -18.92 4.55 14.06
CA VAL A 564 -17.85 4.94 14.99
C VAL A 564 -17.55 6.44 14.85
N SER A 565 -17.49 7.15 15.98
CA SER A 565 -16.96 8.52 16.10
C SER A 565 -15.61 8.46 16.82
N ILE A 566 -14.52 8.85 16.16
CA ILE A 566 -13.14 8.68 16.64
C ILE A 566 -12.29 9.94 16.47
N LEU A 567 -11.44 10.19 17.46
CA LEU A 567 -10.47 11.28 17.48
C LEU A 567 -9.23 10.93 16.65
N THR A 568 -8.93 11.74 15.64
CA THR A 568 -7.83 11.54 14.69
C THR A 568 -6.70 12.53 14.97
N PRO A 569 -5.48 12.07 15.29
CA PRO A 569 -4.31 12.94 15.42
C PRO A 569 -4.00 13.69 14.13
N ARG A 570 -3.49 14.92 14.26
CA ARG A 570 -2.84 15.62 13.16
C ARG A 570 -1.61 14.83 12.71
N LYS A 571 -1.40 14.72 11.39
CA LYS A 571 -0.23 14.06 10.83
C LYS A 571 1.04 14.79 11.33
N PRO A 572 2.07 14.07 11.83
CA PRO A 572 3.35 14.67 12.17
C PRO A 572 4.04 15.31 10.95
N ASN A 573 4.81 16.37 11.20
CA ASN A 573 5.61 17.04 10.16
C ASN A 573 6.92 16.29 9.90
N ALA A 574 7.48 15.65 10.93
CA ALA A 574 8.69 14.84 10.86
C ALA A 574 8.43 13.48 11.53
N VAL A 575 9.00 12.43 10.95
CA VAL A 575 9.02 11.08 11.48
C VAL A 575 10.43 10.54 11.26
N ASN A 576 11.05 10.04 12.33
CA ASN A 576 12.38 9.43 12.28
C ASN A 576 12.30 8.02 12.87
N VAL A 577 13.09 7.09 12.33
CA VAL A 577 13.19 5.72 12.86
C VAL A 577 14.66 5.35 13.04
N ALA A 578 14.99 4.85 14.22
CA ALA A 578 16.28 4.24 14.54
C ALA A 578 16.11 2.75 14.86
N LEU A 579 17.06 1.93 14.44
CA LEU A 579 17.19 0.52 14.82
C LEU A 579 18.54 0.31 15.51
N LEU A 580 18.53 -0.30 16.70
CA LEU A 580 19.70 -0.52 17.56
C LEU A 580 19.91 -2.00 17.86
N GLY A 581 21.16 -2.42 17.94
CA GLY A 581 21.57 -3.72 18.47
C GLY A 581 21.99 -3.60 19.94
N VAL A 582 21.42 -4.42 20.81
CA VAL A 582 21.70 -4.39 22.27
C VAL A 582 21.99 -5.79 22.81
N ASN A 583 22.77 -5.88 23.89
CA ASN A 583 23.33 -7.14 24.37
C ASN A 583 22.37 -7.96 25.25
N SER A 584 21.51 -7.31 26.04
CA SER A 584 20.58 -7.97 26.95
C SER A 584 19.19 -7.32 26.98
N PHE A 585 18.21 -8.02 27.57
CA PHE A 585 16.89 -7.44 27.82
C PHE A 585 16.93 -6.35 28.91
N GLU A 586 17.93 -6.35 29.79
CA GLU A 586 18.17 -5.23 30.72
C GLU A 586 18.54 -3.95 29.95
N ASP A 587 19.29 -4.10 28.85
CA ASP A 587 19.70 -2.97 28.00
C ASP A 587 18.54 -2.44 27.15
N VAL A 588 17.62 -3.33 26.71
CA VAL A 588 16.30 -2.91 26.17
C VAL A 588 15.54 -2.05 27.18
N GLN A 589 15.56 -2.41 28.47
CA GLN A 589 14.89 -1.64 29.53
C GLN A 589 15.60 -0.30 29.84
N LYS A 590 16.94 -0.26 29.84
CA LYS A 590 17.73 0.98 29.95
C LYS A 590 17.41 1.93 28.81
N ALA A 591 17.47 1.43 27.56
CA ALA A 591 17.17 2.21 26.36
C ALA A 591 15.74 2.77 26.37
N PHE A 592 14.77 1.97 26.82
CA PHE A 592 13.38 2.40 26.98
C PHE A 592 13.21 3.52 28.02
N LYS A 593 13.94 3.42 29.14
CA LYS A 593 13.94 4.43 30.22
C LYS A 593 14.58 5.75 29.76
N GLN A 594 15.72 5.70 29.06
CA GLN A 594 16.38 6.87 28.47
C GLN A 594 15.52 7.52 27.38
N ALA A 595 14.94 6.72 26.47
CA ALA A 595 14.03 7.23 25.44
C ALA A 595 12.82 7.98 26.04
N LYS A 596 12.19 7.45 27.10
CA LYS A 596 11.11 8.15 27.82
C LYS A 596 11.56 9.46 28.48
N SER A 597 12.83 9.60 28.84
CA SER A 597 13.39 10.81 29.47
C SER A 597 13.80 11.88 28.46
N GLU A 598 14.41 11.48 27.34
CA GLU A 598 15.07 12.40 26.39
C GLU A 598 14.20 12.75 25.18
N VAL A 599 13.64 11.74 24.49
CA VAL A 599 12.71 11.98 23.35
C VAL A 599 11.25 12.14 23.80
N SER A 600 10.88 11.62 24.98
CA SER A 600 9.65 11.97 25.73
C SER A 600 8.40 12.23 24.87
N GLU A 601 8.01 13.48 24.64
CA GLU A 601 6.75 13.86 23.98
C GLU A 601 6.71 13.65 22.46
N ILE A 602 7.86 13.33 21.83
CA ILE A 602 7.94 12.96 20.41
C ILE A 602 8.09 11.44 20.19
N LEU A 603 8.24 10.62 21.23
CA LEU A 603 8.25 9.15 21.08
C LEU A 603 6.92 8.65 20.49
N SER A 604 6.96 7.76 19.51
CA SER A 604 5.78 7.21 18.82
C SER A 604 5.64 5.70 18.96
N ALA A 605 6.76 4.98 18.83
CA ALA A 605 6.84 3.54 19.02
C ALA A 605 8.15 3.17 19.71
N PHE A 606 8.12 2.10 20.51
CA PHE A 606 9.31 1.46 21.06
C PHE A 606 9.09 -0.06 21.04
N GLU A 607 9.64 -0.68 20.01
CA GLU A 607 9.49 -2.11 19.70
C GLU A 607 10.79 -2.86 20.01
N PHE A 608 10.69 -4.13 20.39
CA PHE A 608 11.84 -5.01 20.51
C PHE A 608 11.60 -6.38 19.85
N TRP A 609 12.68 -7.07 19.50
CA TRP A 609 12.68 -8.48 19.15
C TRP A 609 14.03 -9.14 19.44
N ASP A 610 14.02 -10.46 19.66
CA ASP A 610 15.23 -11.22 19.92
C ASP A 610 15.97 -11.66 18.63
N SER A 611 17.21 -12.14 18.81
CA SER A 611 18.05 -12.70 17.75
C SER A 611 17.41 -13.87 17.01
N LYS A 612 16.49 -14.61 17.64
CA LYS A 612 15.80 -15.75 17.03
C LYS A 612 14.71 -15.26 16.08
N ALA A 613 13.88 -14.31 16.48
CA ALA A 613 12.93 -13.60 15.63
C ALA A 613 13.63 -12.97 14.40
N SER A 614 14.78 -12.33 14.63
CA SER A 614 15.63 -11.79 13.55
C SER A 614 16.03 -12.89 12.55
N LYS A 615 16.56 -14.03 13.03
CA LYS A 615 16.96 -15.17 12.18
C LYS A 615 15.78 -15.80 11.43
N MET A 616 14.62 -15.93 12.08
CA MET A 616 13.39 -16.39 11.42
C MET A 616 12.95 -15.43 10.31
N PHE A 617 13.03 -14.12 10.52
CA PHE A 617 12.77 -13.13 9.47
C PHE A 617 13.76 -13.24 8.31
N LYS A 618 15.07 -13.24 8.58
CA LYS A 618 16.13 -13.38 7.55
C LYS A 618 15.95 -14.63 6.68
N LYS A 619 15.54 -15.76 7.27
CA LYS A 619 15.29 -17.04 6.57
C LYS A 619 14.22 -16.92 5.45
N HIS A 620 13.29 -15.98 5.57
CA HIS A 620 12.12 -15.84 4.68
C HIS A 620 12.01 -14.47 3.99
N SER A 621 13.11 -13.71 3.95
CA SER A 621 13.15 -12.32 3.47
C SER A 621 14.38 -12.07 2.59
N GLU A 622 14.19 -11.37 1.46
CA GLU A 622 15.29 -10.91 0.60
C GLU A 622 15.91 -9.56 1.06
N LEU A 623 15.38 -8.99 2.16
CA LEU A 623 15.91 -7.75 2.72
C LEU A 623 17.28 -8.00 3.36
N LYS A 624 18.20 -7.08 3.13
CA LYS A 624 19.52 -7.10 3.76
C LYS A 624 19.41 -6.69 5.22
N ASP A 625 20.32 -7.23 6.03
CA ASP A 625 20.58 -6.73 7.38
C ASP A 625 20.93 -5.24 7.35
N ALA A 626 20.40 -4.51 8.34
CA ALA A 626 20.53 -3.06 8.47
C ALA A 626 21.65 -2.63 9.44
N LEU A 627 22.15 -3.57 10.26
CA LEU A 627 23.29 -3.45 11.16
C LEU A 627 24.42 -4.37 10.68
N SER A 628 25.66 -4.18 11.14
CA SER A 628 26.82 -4.95 10.63
C SER A 628 26.87 -6.39 11.15
N ASP A 629 26.46 -6.60 12.39
CA ASP A 629 26.64 -7.85 13.14
C ASP A 629 25.30 -8.40 13.69
N GLU A 630 25.36 -9.58 14.32
CA GLU A 630 24.21 -10.19 14.97
C GLU A 630 24.16 -9.88 16.47
N TYR A 631 23.06 -9.30 16.92
CA TYR A 631 22.86 -8.89 18.31
C TYR A 631 21.84 -9.80 19.00
N PRO A 632 22.00 -10.09 20.31
CA PRO A 632 21.03 -10.88 21.09
C PRO A 632 19.62 -10.30 21.06
N PHE A 633 19.51 -8.96 21.06
CA PHE A 633 18.27 -8.20 20.95
C PHE A 633 18.40 -7.03 19.97
N TYR A 634 17.26 -6.65 19.40
CA TYR A 634 17.10 -5.48 18.53
C TYR A 634 16.00 -4.58 19.09
N VAL A 635 16.20 -3.26 18.98
CA VAL A 635 15.27 -2.22 19.43
C VAL A 635 14.97 -1.26 18.29
N LEU A 636 13.69 -1.03 17.98
CA LEU A 636 13.25 -0.03 17.00
C LEU A 636 12.53 1.11 17.72
N ILE A 637 13.00 2.34 17.49
CA ILE A 637 12.45 3.57 18.05
C ILE A 637 11.89 4.41 16.90
N GLU A 638 10.58 4.69 16.90
CA GLU A 638 9.97 5.72 16.04
C GLU A 638 9.75 6.98 16.86
N THR A 639 10.21 8.14 16.38
CA THR A 639 9.76 9.44 16.86
C THR A 639 8.88 10.12 15.82
N SER A 640 7.94 10.95 16.26
CA SER A 640 7.11 11.77 15.40
C SER A 640 6.74 13.08 16.09
N GLY A 641 7.04 14.19 15.43
CA GLY A 641 6.92 15.53 16.00
C GLY A 641 6.57 16.59 14.96
N SER A 642 6.81 17.85 15.33
CA SER A 642 6.40 19.03 14.58
C SER A 642 7.54 19.78 13.90
N SER A 643 8.80 19.49 14.23
CA SER A 643 9.97 20.23 13.75
C SER A 643 11.15 19.27 13.57
N LYS A 644 11.51 18.96 12.32
CA LYS A 644 12.56 17.95 12.05
C LYS A 644 13.86 18.27 12.77
N ASP A 645 14.29 19.52 12.77
CA ASP A 645 15.58 19.92 13.36
C ASP A 645 15.64 19.60 14.87
N HIS A 646 14.55 19.83 15.62
CA HIS A 646 14.46 19.48 17.05
C HIS A 646 14.27 17.97 17.27
N ASP A 647 13.47 17.34 16.40
CA ASP A 647 13.15 15.91 16.49
C ASP A 647 14.40 15.04 16.16
N ASP A 648 15.29 15.56 15.30
CA ASP A 648 16.61 15.02 14.97
C ASP A 648 17.63 15.27 16.08
N GLU A 649 17.71 16.50 16.62
CA GLU A 649 18.60 16.85 17.73
C GLU A 649 18.34 15.96 18.95
N LYS A 650 17.08 15.80 19.36
CA LYS A 650 16.68 14.91 20.47
C LYS A 650 17.02 13.44 20.20
N LEU A 651 16.79 12.95 18.99
CA LEU A 651 17.08 11.56 18.64
C LEU A 651 18.59 11.30 18.61
N ASN A 652 19.38 12.21 18.04
CA ASN A 652 20.83 12.07 18.01
C ASN A 652 21.44 12.14 19.41
N GLY A 653 20.94 13.03 20.29
CA GLY A 653 21.37 13.09 21.69
C GLY A 653 21.11 11.78 22.44
N LEU A 654 19.90 11.22 22.31
CA LEU A 654 19.56 9.91 22.88
C LEU A 654 20.51 8.80 22.36
N LEU A 655 20.85 8.81 21.07
CA LEU A 655 21.76 7.83 20.49
C LEU A 655 23.20 7.99 20.97
N GLU A 656 23.66 9.24 21.15
CA GLU A 656 24.98 9.53 21.75
C GLU A 656 25.05 9.04 23.21
N THR A 657 24.00 9.28 24.00
CA THR A 657 23.85 8.72 25.36
C THR A 657 23.92 7.18 25.34
N LEU A 658 23.10 6.52 24.52
CA LEU A 658 22.99 5.06 24.46
C LEU A 658 24.30 4.36 24.04
N MET A 659 25.07 4.97 23.15
CA MET A 659 26.37 4.45 22.73
C MET A 659 27.45 4.72 23.78
N THR A 660 27.39 5.87 24.47
CA THR A 660 28.36 6.26 25.51
C THR A 660 28.22 5.43 26.78
N ASP A 661 26.99 5.06 27.15
CA ASP A 661 26.67 4.17 28.27
C ASP A 661 26.85 2.67 27.95
N GLU A 662 27.35 2.32 26.75
CA GLU A 662 27.47 0.95 26.21
C GLU A 662 26.15 0.14 26.18
N VAL A 663 25.00 0.82 26.22
CA VAL A 663 23.64 0.22 26.18
C VAL A 663 23.29 -0.23 24.76
N ALA A 664 23.70 0.55 23.75
CA ALA A 664 23.65 0.18 22.34
C ALA A 664 25.06 -0.11 21.82
N LEU A 665 25.18 -1.15 20.98
CA LEU A 665 26.46 -1.61 20.42
C LEU A 665 26.66 -1.20 18.95
N ASP A 666 25.57 -1.12 18.20
CA ASP A 666 25.49 -0.62 16.82
C ASP A 666 24.09 -0.06 16.57
N GLY A 667 23.95 0.87 15.61
CA GLY A 667 22.71 1.58 15.38
C GLY A 667 22.65 2.30 14.04
N VAL A 668 21.49 2.25 13.41
CA VAL A 668 21.21 2.92 12.13
C VAL A 668 19.97 3.80 12.22
N VAL A 669 20.10 5.05 11.74
CA VAL A 669 19.00 6.01 11.63
C VAL A 669 18.57 6.12 10.17
N ALA A 670 17.28 5.93 9.91
CA ALA A 670 16.73 6.00 8.55
C ALA A 670 16.80 7.43 7.97
N GLN A 671 17.40 7.54 6.79
CA GLN A 671 17.62 8.82 6.08
C GLN A 671 16.48 9.18 5.11
N ASP A 672 15.59 8.23 4.78
CA ASP A 672 14.48 8.44 3.85
C ASP A 672 13.30 7.46 4.09
N ASP A 673 12.13 7.79 3.54
CA ASP A 673 10.88 6.99 3.66
C ASP A 673 11.02 5.51 3.26
N THR A 674 11.99 5.16 2.41
CA THR A 674 12.28 3.77 2.01
C THR A 674 13.08 3.05 3.09
N GLN A 675 14.05 3.72 3.70
CA GLN A 675 14.77 3.18 4.86
C GLN A 675 13.82 3.01 6.06
N ILE A 676 12.95 3.98 6.34
CA ILE A 676 11.92 3.88 7.39
C ILE A 676 11.06 2.62 7.20
N ARG A 677 10.54 2.40 5.98
CA ARG A 677 9.73 1.21 5.66
C ARG A 677 10.52 -0.09 5.70
N ASN A 678 11.80 -0.08 5.31
CA ASN A 678 12.66 -1.27 5.41
C ASN A 678 12.87 -1.67 6.88
N LEU A 679 13.22 -0.72 7.76
CA LEU A 679 13.38 -1.00 9.20
C LEU A 679 12.08 -1.52 9.83
N TRP A 680 10.95 -0.86 9.56
CA TRP A 680 9.64 -1.31 10.03
C TRP A 680 9.28 -2.72 9.53
N SER A 681 9.58 -3.04 8.26
CA SER A 681 9.28 -4.36 7.71
C SER A 681 10.04 -5.52 8.37
N MET A 682 11.17 -5.25 9.04
CA MET A 682 11.87 -6.26 9.87
C MET A 682 11.04 -6.65 11.09
N ARG A 683 10.36 -5.68 11.72
CA ARG A 683 9.47 -5.87 12.89
C ARG A 683 8.09 -6.38 12.51
N GLU A 684 7.54 -5.90 11.41
CA GLU A 684 6.21 -6.30 10.90
C GLU A 684 6.23 -7.67 10.22
N GLY A 685 7.37 -8.11 9.68
CA GLY A 685 7.50 -9.37 8.96
C GLY A 685 7.64 -10.61 9.85
N ILE A 686 7.99 -10.46 11.13
CA ILE A 686 8.21 -11.58 12.07
C ILE A 686 7.01 -12.56 12.12
N PRO A 687 5.74 -12.11 12.28
CA PRO A 687 4.60 -13.03 12.38
C PRO A 687 4.33 -13.80 11.09
N GLU A 688 4.69 -13.24 9.92
CA GLU A 688 4.58 -13.90 8.62
C GLU A 688 5.70 -14.92 8.44
N ALA A 689 6.94 -14.56 8.75
CA ALA A 689 8.11 -15.42 8.64
C ALA A 689 7.99 -16.69 9.50
N LEU A 690 7.54 -16.55 10.75
CA LEU A 690 7.22 -17.68 11.62
C LEU A 690 6.15 -18.60 11.02
N SER A 691 5.14 -18.02 10.37
CA SER A 691 4.02 -18.77 9.77
C SER A 691 4.43 -19.57 8.52
N LYS A 692 5.65 -19.41 8.01
CA LYS A 692 6.21 -20.19 6.90
C LYS A 692 6.95 -21.47 7.34
N GLU A 693 7.10 -21.72 8.65
CA GLU A 693 7.69 -22.96 9.18
C GLU A 693 6.71 -24.15 9.24
N GLY A 694 5.41 -23.90 9.12
CA GLY A 694 4.36 -24.91 9.28
C GLY A 694 3.30 -24.48 10.29
N GLY A 695 3.45 -24.91 11.55
CA GLY A 695 2.55 -24.56 12.64
C GLY A 695 3.14 -23.51 13.58
N VAL A 696 2.35 -22.56 14.08
CA VAL A 696 2.81 -21.60 15.10
C VAL A 696 1.76 -21.47 16.21
N PHE A 697 2.16 -21.73 17.45
CA PHE A 697 1.37 -21.35 18.62
C PHE A 697 1.68 -19.89 18.95
N LYS A 698 0.65 -19.05 19.06
CA LYS A 698 0.78 -17.59 19.17
C LYS A 698 0.14 -17.08 20.45
N TYR A 699 0.95 -16.56 21.36
CA TYR A 699 0.52 -15.94 22.60
C TYR A 699 0.84 -14.44 22.55
N ASP A 700 -0.11 -13.65 23.02
CA ASP A 700 -0.12 -12.19 23.08
C ASP A 700 -0.49 -11.93 24.54
N VAL A 701 0.43 -11.35 25.32
CA VAL A 701 0.32 -11.32 26.79
C VAL A 701 0.87 -10.01 27.36
N SER A 702 0.13 -9.42 28.29
CA SER A 702 0.60 -8.25 29.04
C SER A 702 1.37 -8.69 30.28
N LEU A 703 2.60 -8.21 30.46
CA LEU A 703 3.48 -8.57 31.58
C LEU A 703 4.17 -7.32 32.16
N PRO A 704 4.61 -7.35 33.44
CA PRO A 704 5.45 -6.28 33.99
C PRO A 704 6.73 -6.14 33.16
N VAL A 705 7.02 -4.93 32.65
CA VAL A 705 8.16 -4.66 31.74
C VAL A 705 9.50 -5.27 32.21
N PRO A 706 9.87 -5.22 33.51
CA PRO A 706 11.11 -5.85 33.99
C PRO A 706 11.22 -7.37 33.77
N ARG A 707 10.08 -8.07 33.64
CA ARG A 707 9.96 -9.54 33.61
C ARG A 707 9.46 -10.08 32.26
N ILE A 708 9.22 -9.21 31.26
CA ILE A 708 8.62 -9.59 29.97
C ILE A 708 9.34 -10.78 29.33
N TYR A 709 10.67 -10.73 29.21
CA TYR A 709 11.41 -11.70 28.42
C TYR A 709 11.74 -12.99 29.17
N ASP A 710 11.69 -12.99 30.50
CA ASP A 710 11.81 -14.20 31.34
C ASP A 710 10.83 -15.29 30.89
N CYS A 711 9.61 -14.90 30.49
CA CYS A 711 8.58 -15.77 29.92
C CYS A 711 9.06 -16.56 28.69
N VAL A 712 9.94 -15.96 27.87
CA VAL A 712 10.49 -16.57 26.66
C VAL A 712 11.56 -17.59 27.02
N GLU A 713 12.44 -17.28 27.97
CA GLU A 713 13.50 -18.20 28.42
C GLU A 713 12.94 -19.36 29.26
N ASP A 714 11.98 -19.12 30.15
CA ASP A 714 11.28 -20.18 30.88
C ASP A 714 10.49 -21.11 29.93
N MET A 715 9.90 -20.57 28.86
CA MET A 715 9.26 -21.37 27.82
C MET A 715 10.29 -22.20 27.01
N ARG A 716 11.41 -21.60 26.62
CA ARG A 716 12.53 -22.31 25.97
C ARG A 716 13.05 -23.45 26.84
N LYS A 717 13.24 -23.19 28.14
CA LYS A 717 13.67 -24.19 29.12
C LYS A 717 12.64 -25.31 29.26
N HIS A 718 11.38 -24.99 29.52
CA HIS A 718 10.29 -25.96 29.69
C HIS A 718 10.12 -26.88 28.47
N LEU A 719 10.19 -26.34 27.25
CA LEU A 719 10.14 -27.13 26.01
C LEU A 719 11.40 -27.98 25.79
N THR A 720 12.56 -27.55 26.29
CA THR A 720 13.81 -28.33 26.27
C THR A 720 13.76 -29.48 27.27
N ASP A 721 13.28 -29.24 28.50
CA ASP A 721 13.12 -30.25 29.56
C ASP A 721 12.11 -31.34 29.16
N ASN A 722 11.04 -30.96 28.43
CA ASN A 722 10.10 -31.89 27.82
C ASN A 722 10.63 -32.57 26.54
N GLY A 723 11.85 -32.26 26.10
CA GLY A 723 12.53 -32.89 24.97
C GLY A 723 11.96 -32.54 23.58
N VAL A 724 11.10 -31.53 23.48
CA VAL A 724 10.42 -31.11 22.24
C VAL A 724 11.09 -29.91 21.52
N TYR A 725 12.17 -29.38 22.10
CA TYR A 725 12.96 -28.26 21.57
C TYR A 725 14.47 -28.48 21.86
N GLY A 726 15.36 -27.72 21.20
CA GLY A 726 16.81 -27.69 21.44
C GLY A 726 17.66 -28.70 20.64
N LYS A 727 17.04 -29.58 19.84
CA LYS A 727 17.72 -30.54 18.93
C LYS A 727 17.30 -30.32 17.48
N GLU A 728 18.11 -30.70 16.50
CA GLU A 728 17.82 -30.53 15.06
C GLU A 728 16.51 -31.25 14.62
N ASP A 729 16.28 -32.47 15.12
CA ASP A 729 15.06 -33.24 14.88
C ASP A 729 13.82 -32.77 15.66
N SER A 730 13.94 -31.75 16.53
CA SER A 730 12.83 -31.28 17.38
C SER A 730 11.57 -30.91 16.59
N PRO A 731 10.36 -31.18 17.11
CA PRO A 731 9.13 -30.71 16.46
C PRO A 731 8.93 -29.20 16.60
N VAL A 732 9.39 -28.59 17.71
CA VAL A 732 9.54 -27.13 17.82
C VAL A 732 10.81 -26.71 17.08
N VAL A 733 10.64 -25.80 16.11
CA VAL A 733 11.74 -25.22 15.32
C VAL A 733 12.43 -24.13 16.13
N GLU A 734 11.64 -23.20 16.67
CA GLU A 734 12.16 -22.00 17.34
C GLU A 734 11.09 -21.41 18.28
N VAL A 735 11.53 -20.80 19.37
CA VAL A 735 10.69 -20.06 20.32
C VAL A 735 11.17 -18.62 20.30
N VAL A 736 10.32 -17.63 20.04
CA VAL A 736 10.73 -16.22 19.88
C VAL A 736 9.89 -15.26 20.72
N GLY A 737 10.54 -14.20 21.19
CA GLY A 737 9.91 -13.04 21.82
C GLY A 737 10.12 -11.76 20.99
N TYR A 738 9.03 -11.02 20.80
CA TYR A 738 9.04 -9.66 20.25
C TYR A 738 7.82 -8.90 20.78
N GLY A 739 7.78 -7.56 20.67
CA GLY A 739 6.60 -6.80 21.02
C GLY A 739 6.84 -5.36 21.45
N HIS A 740 5.88 -4.86 22.22
CA HIS A 740 5.65 -3.45 22.51
C HIS A 740 6.12 -3.15 23.95
N VAL A 741 7.40 -2.77 24.11
CA VAL A 741 7.96 -2.42 25.44
C VAL A 741 7.21 -1.22 26.03
N GLY A 742 6.74 -0.33 25.16
CA GLY A 742 5.85 0.81 25.45
C GLY A 742 4.79 0.51 26.51
N ASP A 743 4.05 -0.56 26.25
CA ASP A 743 2.72 -0.84 26.82
C ASP A 743 2.66 -2.19 27.54
N GLY A 744 3.81 -2.89 27.63
CA GLY A 744 3.97 -4.13 28.38
C GLY A 744 3.55 -5.41 27.62
N ASN A 745 3.38 -5.37 26.29
CA ASN A 745 2.90 -6.51 25.51
C ASN A 745 4.02 -7.34 24.88
N LEU A 746 3.99 -8.66 25.13
CA LEU A 746 4.84 -9.69 24.54
C LEU A 746 4.05 -10.57 23.56
N HIS A 747 4.55 -10.69 22.34
CA HIS A 747 4.13 -11.68 21.35
C HIS A 747 5.04 -12.92 21.43
N LEU A 748 4.79 -13.80 22.40
CA LEU A 748 5.49 -15.10 22.50
C LEU A 748 4.98 -16.05 21.42
N ASN A 749 5.86 -16.43 20.49
CA ASN A 749 5.52 -17.32 19.38
C ASN A 749 6.40 -18.57 19.38
N ILE A 750 5.78 -19.74 19.22
CA ILE A 750 6.44 -21.04 19.20
C ILE A 750 6.21 -21.66 17.83
N ALA A 751 7.24 -21.62 16.97
CA ALA A 751 7.21 -22.16 15.62
C ALA A 751 7.51 -23.67 15.63
N THR A 752 6.77 -24.44 14.83
CA THR A 752 6.77 -25.91 14.85
C THR A 752 6.64 -26.46 13.43
N LYS A 753 7.24 -27.62 13.16
CA LYS A 753 7.17 -28.30 11.87
C LYS A 753 5.72 -28.71 11.53
N THR A 754 4.92 -29.02 12.55
CA THR A 754 3.50 -29.38 12.48
C THR A 754 2.79 -29.05 13.80
N VAL A 755 1.53 -28.60 13.75
CA VAL A 755 0.70 -28.41 14.96
C VAL A 755 0.32 -29.77 15.54
N ASP A 756 0.86 -30.12 16.72
CA ASP A 756 0.50 -31.34 17.48
C ASP A 756 -0.15 -30.94 18.83
N THR A 757 -1.29 -31.55 19.14
CA THR A 757 -1.99 -31.40 20.43
C THR A 757 -1.12 -31.77 21.63
N LYS A 758 -0.13 -32.67 21.48
CA LYS A 758 0.85 -32.97 22.53
C LYS A 758 1.69 -31.75 22.91
N ILE A 759 2.09 -30.95 21.91
CA ILE A 759 2.88 -29.73 22.13
C ILE A 759 1.99 -28.64 22.72
N MET A 760 0.75 -28.52 22.23
CA MET A 760 -0.28 -27.66 22.85
C MET A 760 -0.45 -27.96 24.34
N ASN A 761 -0.59 -29.23 24.73
CA ASN A 761 -0.74 -29.68 26.12
C ASN A 761 0.53 -29.56 26.99
N ILE A 762 1.68 -29.22 26.40
CA ILE A 762 2.91 -28.87 27.14
C ILE A 762 2.95 -27.35 27.38
N ILE A 763 2.51 -26.55 26.40
CA ILE A 763 2.50 -25.08 26.47
C ILE A 763 1.33 -24.56 27.32
N GLU A 764 0.15 -25.15 27.16
CA GLU A 764 -1.09 -24.82 27.88
C GLU A 764 -1.39 -25.93 28.91
N PRO A 765 -1.69 -25.60 30.18
CA PRO A 765 -1.93 -24.26 30.73
C PRO A 765 -0.65 -23.51 31.19
N TYR A 766 0.55 -24.09 31.06
CA TYR A 766 1.80 -23.55 31.63
C TYR A 766 2.02 -22.05 31.35
N ILE A 767 1.79 -21.58 30.13
CA ILE A 767 1.89 -20.16 29.76
C ILE A 767 0.89 -19.28 30.53
N PHE A 768 -0.35 -19.73 30.70
CA PHE A 768 -1.39 -18.98 31.41
C PHE A 768 -1.12 -18.96 32.92
N GLU A 769 -0.62 -20.05 33.48
CA GLU A 769 -0.15 -20.08 34.87
C GLU A 769 1.03 -19.13 35.11
N TRP A 770 2.01 -19.08 34.18
CA TRP A 770 3.18 -18.20 34.26
C TRP A 770 2.74 -16.74 34.26
N VAL A 771 1.90 -16.35 33.29
CA VAL A 771 1.32 -15.01 33.19
C VAL A 771 0.50 -14.65 34.45
N SER A 772 -0.25 -15.60 35.01
CA SER A 772 -1.04 -15.40 36.23
C SER A 772 -0.17 -15.16 37.48
N LYS A 773 0.96 -15.88 37.62
CA LYS A 773 1.93 -15.70 38.72
C LYS A 773 2.52 -14.28 38.72
N GLU A 774 2.76 -13.70 37.54
CA GLU A 774 3.23 -12.33 37.35
C GLU A 774 2.10 -11.26 37.32
N ASN A 775 0.86 -11.64 37.65
CA ASN A 775 -0.35 -10.79 37.63
C ASN A 775 -0.65 -10.16 36.24
N GLY A 776 -0.25 -10.83 35.16
CA GLY A 776 -0.39 -10.37 33.79
C GLY A 776 -1.73 -10.69 33.12
N SER A 777 -1.86 -10.29 31.86
CA SER A 777 -3.04 -10.56 31.01
C SER A 777 -2.75 -11.62 29.96
N ILE A 778 -3.56 -12.68 29.91
CA ILE A 778 -3.45 -13.74 28.88
C ILE A 778 -3.87 -13.30 27.46
N SER A 779 -4.43 -12.09 27.31
CA SER A 779 -4.41 -11.33 26.06
C SER A 779 -4.19 -9.85 26.33
N ALA A 780 -3.33 -9.23 25.54
CA ALA A 780 -3.12 -7.79 25.55
C ALA A 780 -3.99 -7.10 24.49
N GLU A 781 -3.98 -7.61 23.25
CA GLU A 781 -4.60 -6.93 22.10
C GLU A 781 -5.47 -7.84 21.22
N HIS A 782 -5.21 -9.15 21.17
CA HIS A 782 -5.87 -10.05 20.22
C HIS A 782 -7.29 -10.48 20.62
N GLY A 783 -7.78 -10.08 21.79
CA GLY A 783 -9.05 -10.54 22.35
C GLY A 783 -8.99 -11.94 22.96
N LEU A 784 -10.15 -12.47 23.35
CA LEU A 784 -10.31 -13.77 24.00
C LEU A 784 -10.99 -14.79 23.08
N GLY A 785 -12.01 -14.37 22.32
CA GLY A 785 -12.70 -15.17 21.30
C GLY A 785 -13.16 -16.54 21.78
N LEU A 786 -12.96 -17.55 20.92
CA LEU A 786 -13.22 -18.96 21.25
C LEU A 786 -12.00 -19.60 21.94
N GLN A 787 -10.79 -19.20 21.56
CA GLN A 787 -9.55 -19.86 22.00
C GLN A 787 -9.22 -19.61 23.47
N LYS A 788 -9.30 -18.36 23.94
CA LYS A 788 -8.85 -17.98 25.29
C LYS A 788 -9.99 -17.84 26.31
N GLY A 789 -11.25 -17.87 25.88
CA GLY A 789 -12.40 -17.53 26.73
C GLY A 789 -12.49 -18.35 28.03
N ASN A 790 -12.26 -19.66 27.96
CA ASN A 790 -12.26 -20.54 29.15
C ASN A 790 -11.09 -20.23 30.12
N PHE A 791 -9.98 -19.68 29.62
CA PHE A 791 -8.78 -19.36 30.40
C PHE A 791 -8.83 -17.99 31.09
N LEU A 792 -9.89 -17.20 30.88
CA LEU A 792 -10.05 -15.84 31.45
C LEU A 792 -9.81 -15.74 32.97
N HIS A 793 -10.06 -16.85 33.70
CA HIS A 793 -9.84 -16.96 35.15
C HIS A 793 -8.37 -16.77 35.58
N TYR A 794 -7.39 -16.94 34.69
CA TYR A 794 -5.97 -16.66 34.98
C TYR A 794 -5.66 -15.16 35.09
N SER A 795 -6.48 -14.28 34.52
CA SER A 795 -6.26 -12.81 34.50
C SER A 795 -7.44 -11.97 35.02
N LYS A 796 -8.57 -12.58 35.40
CA LYS A 796 -9.72 -11.91 36.03
C LYS A 796 -10.28 -12.75 37.19
N PRO A 797 -10.51 -12.15 38.37
CA PRO A 797 -11.15 -12.84 39.49
C PRO A 797 -12.61 -13.17 39.17
N SER A 798 -13.14 -14.22 39.81
CA SER A 798 -14.51 -14.71 39.61
C SER A 798 -15.59 -13.63 39.76
N ALA A 799 -15.40 -12.65 40.66
CA ALA A 799 -16.32 -11.53 40.82
C ALA A 799 -16.45 -10.66 39.55
N MET A 800 -15.35 -10.41 38.82
CA MET A 800 -15.39 -9.68 37.55
C MET A 800 -16.04 -10.51 36.44
N ILE A 801 -15.72 -11.81 36.37
CA ILE A 801 -16.31 -12.73 35.39
C ILE A 801 -17.83 -12.86 35.60
N ASN A 802 -18.28 -12.95 36.86
CA ASN A 802 -19.70 -12.99 37.20
C ASN A 802 -20.43 -11.69 36.83
N LEU A 803 -19.78 -10.53 37.02
CA LEU A 803 -20.33 -9.25 36.58
C LEU A 803 -20.43 -9.18 35.04
N MET A 804 -19.42 -9.64 34.30
CA MET A 804 -19.47 -9.74 32.84
C MET A 804 -20.60 -10.67 32.37
N LYS A 805 -20.77 -11.85 33.01
CA LYS A 805 -21.91 -12.74 32.74
C LYS A 805 -23.25 -12.07 33.03
N THR A 806 -23.35 -11.27 34.10
CA THR A 806 -24.57 -10.51 34.44
C THR A 806 -24.91 -9.46 33.37
N VAL A 807 -23.91 -8.69 32.89
CA VAL A 807 -24.11 -7.72 31.80
C VAL A 807 -24.52 -8.43 30.51
N LYS A 808 -23.85 -9.52 30.14
CA LYS A 808 -24.20 -10.35 28.98
C LYS A 808 -25.63 -10.90 29.07
N GLN A 809 -26.06 -11.42 30.22
CA GLN A 809 -27.43 -11.92 30.43
C GLN A 809 -28.48 -10.79 30.43
N THR A 810 -28.11 -9.57 30.80
CA THR A 810 -29.02 -8.41 30.80
C THR A 810 -29.24 -7.87 29.39
N ILE A 811 -28.19 -7.80 28.57
CA ILE A 811 -28.24 -7.26 27.20
C ILE A 811 -28.65 -8.34 26.18
N ASP A 812 -28.23 -9.58 26.38
CA ASP A 812 -28.58 -10.75 25.56
C ASP A 812 -29.13 -11.91 26.42
N PRO A 813 -30.38 -11.80 26.91
CA PRO A 813 -31.01 -12.85 27.72
C PRO A 813 -31.27 -14.15 26.94
N LYS A 814 -31.14 -14.14 25.61
CA LYS A 814 -31.32 -15.33 24.75
C LYS A 814 -30.00 -16.05 24.51
N GLY A 815 -28.88 -15.33 24.51
CA GLY A 815 -27.56 -15.84 24.16
C GLY A 815 -27.36 -15.99 22.64
N ILE A 816 -27.99 -15.13 21.84
CA ILE A 816 -27.91 -15.16 20.37
C ILE A 816 -26.69 -14.42 19.80
N MET A 817 -26.12 -13.47 20.55
CA MET A 817 -25.13 -12.52 20.05
C MET A 817 -23.70 -13.05 20.29
N ASN A 818 -23.05 -13.51 19.22
CA ASN A 818 -21.74 -14.18 19.17
C ASN A 818 -21.54 -15.25 20.26
N PRO A 819 -22.33 -16.35 20.25
CA PRO A 819 -22.33 -17.37 21.30
C PRO A 819 -21.03 -18.20 21.36
N TYR A 820 -20.93 -19.02 22.42
CA TYR A 820 -19.77 -19.86 22.76
C TYR A 820 -18.45 -19.06 23.00
N LYS A 821 -18.56 -17.72 23.06
CA LYS A 821 -17.50 -16.71 23.20
C LYS A 821 -18.04 -15.54 24.04
N TYR A 822 -17.23 -14.58 24.48
CA TYR A 822 -15.81 -14.70 24.80
C TYR A 822 -15.60 -15.15 26.27
N LEU A 823 -16.69 -15.23 27.04
CA LEU A 823 -16.69 -15.58 28.46
C LEU A 823 -16.61 -17.11 28.65
N PRO A 824 -16.08 -17.60 29.78
CA PRO A 824 -16.26 -18.99 30.18
C PRO A 824 -17.74 -19.34 30.26
N ASN A 825 -18.11 -20.58 29.91
CA ASN A 825 -19.47 -21.10 30.10
C ASN A 825 -19.90 -21.03 31.57
#